data_AF-A0A7Y7AFR3-F1
#
_entry.id   AF-A0A7Y7AFR3-F1
#
_cell.length_a   1.000
_cell.length_b   1.000
_cell.length_c   1.000
_cell.angle_alpha   90.00
_cell.angle_beta   90.00
_cell.angle_gamma   90.00
#
_symmetry.space_group_name_H-M   'P 1'
#
loop_
_entity.id
_entity.type
_entity.pdbx_description
1 polymer ?
#
loop_
_entity_poly.entity_id
_entity_poly.type
_entity_poly.pdbx_seq_one_letter_code
_entity_poly.pdbx_strand_id
1 'polypeptide(L)'
;MKQVTTKLVFLLFAVLFSGITLSQGTEPEILYYKFNQAGTTVNNDALTPPAGTNTATLMGGMTQGGNGLCQTGLIGTGGISSSDYVSTGWDTNLGTGSWTIAFWTDNIPSSSTLFYQFGDPSAGSFRCFTNGVAGSGNFMLRGPVTDVTCTGCAPIGAPSMTVFVYDSVAGDIKAYHDGVLNATVPQGALNITGGAFTVGGYNTNTGLAAGQIMDEFRFYDRALDAQEVFDTYNACLPLTSSPDDAGISSIDGPMNFCEGTEDVVVTIRNYGINQIDSVKVNWTINGAPQAPYNHIGLIDTVGGTLPYTAQVTLGSYNFVAGLPTVIEAWTIMPNGVTDTVTSNDSTMAIVQPSLAGNFTIGGTTPDYPDFSTAVADLNAFGVCGPVIFDVRTGVYTEQVNLGAINGASGANTITFRSEAGHRDSVLLTFASTLSNDNYTFKFSGADHVNLEQMSLEATGATYGHVMEFGGLSDSNTVWDCAILGGPSTTTSTNRALLYSSGSKDNYNSFIENTFEGGSYSAYWYGDGTTSLEQGTLFEGNEFLEAYYSGLRLYYQDSPTVTKNRLAMNSPYTSTIYGYYLTYCDNAFIFTDNSAVVGPDNYGYGAYVSNCDGAPGNSGLFANNMLSVGNPLSTSTSYGIYMTNNSRMMLTNNSVFVKSDGTSSRAFYATGGGLNELINNSFVTEGPGYAAYFASNYTLSNSDYNNYYTTGSNLAYFNGDQPDLASLQAVTGLNANSISVDPVYQSFEDLHVCSDSLNAAGTPIASVTMDIDGAPRDGSTPDIGADEFGPLSGNFLGADLLICTNETLTLWAGAPADTILWSTGDTTMSLDVTTPGTYYVDVMSACGTTGSDTIVVTQSNLVYNNFISADTTFFCLPNSATLTSTQVGTSYDWSTSETTQSINVTTGGTYILNVTDECGSGVDSITIVGATTPVPSYTTTTSYVTAFFTNTSTADGTVTYDWDFGDGNSSNLENPTHVYTAAGTYQVTLTVSNQCGTATYSDSVTLTTVGLDEIGDGNSLSIYPNPNNGSFTLDISLLDNADVKVMVTNELGQAIYSNKLGEVTGNSSEMIDLGTVESGLYFITVIVDENPYTSKFIVK
;
A
#
# COMPACT_ATOMS: atom_id res chain seq x y z
N MET A 1 26.66 -9.40 -18.92
CA MET A 1 26.99 -10.54 -19.80
C MET A 1 25.85 -10.95 -20.74
N LYS A 2 24.58 -10.54 -20.50
CA LYS A 2 23.43 -10.83 -21.38
C LYS A 2 23.37 -10.01 -22.70
N GLN A 3 23.92 -8.79 -22.74
CA GLN A 3 23.85 -7.89 -23.92
C GLN A 3 24.79 -8.23 -25.09
N VAL A 4 25.84 -9.03 -24.90
CA VAL A 4 26.76 -9.38 -26.01
C VAL A 4 26.15 -10.48 -26.91
N THR A 5 25.21 -11.25 -26.39
CA THR A 5 24.56 -12.36 -27.09
C THR A 5 23.50 -11.90 -28.10
N THR A 6 22.75 -10.82 -27.83
CA THR A 6 21.64 -10.40 -28.69
C THR A 6 22.10 -9.79 -30.03
N LYS A 7 23.22 -9.04 -30.05
CA LYS A 7 23.81 -8.51 -31.29
C LYS A 7 24.63 -9.54 -32.08
N LEU A 8 25.17 -10.57 -31.42
CA LEU A 8 25.94 -11.62 -32.10
C LEU A 8 25.02 -12.62 -32.83
N VAL A 9 23.81 -12.86 -32.30
CA VAL A 9 22.81 -13.74 -32.93
C VAL A 9 22.24 -13.13 -34.21
N PHE A 10 21.97 -11.81 -34.23
CA PHE A 10 21.48 -11.13 -35.44
C PHE A 10 22.50 -11.11 -36.60
N LEU A 11 23.80 -11.03 -36.31
CA LEU A 11 24.84 -10.99 -37.34
C LEU A 11 25.25 -12.39 -37.85
N LEU A 12 25.09 -13.45 -37.04
CA LEU A 12 25.40 -14.82 -37.45
C LEU A 12 24.29 -15.45 -38.32
N PHE A 13 23.04 -14.99 -38.18
CA PHE A 13 21.89 -15.53 -38.92
C PHE A 13 21.85 -15.10 -40.40
N ALA A 14 22.38 -13.91 -40.74
CA ALA A 14 22.43 -13.43 -42.13
C ALA A 14 23.42 -14.22 -43.03
N VAL A 15 24.36 -14.97 -42.45
CA VAL A 15 25.43 -15.66 -43.20
C VAL A 15 25.15 -17.16 -43.39
N LEU A 16 24.22 -17.74 -42.64
CA LEU A 16 23.91 -19.19 -42.70
C LEU A 16 22.73 -19.57 -43.62
N PHE A 17 22.00 -18.59 -44.17
CA PHE A 17 20.81 -18.81 -45.00
C PHE A 17 20.96 -18.45 -46.48
N SER A 18 22.18 -18.49 -47.03
CA SER A 18 22.38 -18.31 -48.48
C SER A 18 22.05 -19.56 -49.32
N GLY A 19 21.04 -20.36 -48.95
CA GLY A 19 20.80 -21.64 -49.63
C GLY A 19 19.44 -22.32 -49.51
N ILE A 20 18.43 -21.73 -48.86
CA ILE A 20 17.08 -22.30 -48.84
C ILE A 20 16.08 -21.21 -49.23
N THR A 21 15.63 -21.25 -50.48
CA THR A 21 14.49 -20.46 -50.97
C THR A 21 13.20 -21.18 -50.57
N LEU A 22 12.45 -20.59 -49.63
CA LEU A 22 11.04 -20.93 -49.40
C LEU A 22 10.24 -20.46 -50.62
N SER A 23 9.46 -21.36 -51.24
CA SER A 23 8.46 -20.97 -52.25
C SER A 23 7.28 -20.35 -51.51
N GLN A 24 7.08 -19.04 -51.74
CA GLN A 24 6.02 -18.24 -51.11
C GLN A 24 4.67 -18.49 -51.80
N GLY A 25 3.57 -18.23 -51.09
CA GLY A 25 2.20 -18.47 -51.58
C GLY A 25 1.90 -17.72 -52.87
N THR A 26 1.00 -18.29 -53.68
CA THR A 26 0.65 -17.72 -55.00
C THR A 26 -0.43 -16.64 -54.92
N GLU A 27 -1.14 -16.54 -53.79
CA GLU A 27 -2.17 -15.51 -53.55
C GLU A 27 -1.54 -14.18 -53.11
N PRO A 28 -2.13 -13.01 -53.45
CA PRO A 28 -1.55 -11.71 -53.09
C PRO A 28 -1.70 -11.39 -51.60
N GLU A 29 -0.68 -10.75 -51.01
CA GLU A 29 -0.63 -10.44 -49.58
C GLU A 29 -1.29 -9.09 -49.23
N ILE A 30 -1.35 -8.12 -50.16
CA ILE A 30 -1.88 -6.77 -49.89
C ILE A 30 -3.33 -6.61 -50.36
N LEU A 31 -3.57 -6.75 -51.67
CA LEU A 31 -4.89 -6.58 -52.28
C LEU A 31 -5.13 -7.66 -53.33
N TYR A 32 -6.29 -8.31 -53.28
CA TYR A 32 -6.75 -9.21 -54.32
C TYR A 32 -8.23 -9.00 -54.64
N TYR A 33 -8.51 -8.42 -55.80
CA TYR A 33 -9.89 -8.24 -56.29
C TYR A 33 -10.14 -9.10 -57.53
N LYS A 34 -11.15 -9.96 -57.44
CA LYS A 34 -11.71 -10.72 -58.57
C LYS A 34 -13.03 -10.10 -58.99
N PHE A 35 -13.14 -9.58 -60.20
CA PHE A 35 -14.35 -8.89 -60.67
C PHE A 35 -15.38 -9.84 -61.31
N ASN A 36 -15.50 -11.05 -60.76
CA ASN A 36 -16.19 -12.19 -61.35
C ASN A 36 -17.62 -12.45 -60.82
N GLN A 37 -18.19 -11.50 -60.07
CA GLN A 37 -19.53 -11.65 -59.48
C GLN A 37 -20.48 -10.55 -59.98
N ALA A 38 -21.79 -10.75 -59.93
CA ALA A 38 -22.73 -9.67 -60.22
C ALA A 38 -22.88 -8.74 -59.00
N GLY A 39 -22.69 -7.43 -59.17
CA GLY A 39 -22.96 -6.47 -58.10
C GLY A 39 -22.23 -5.15 -58.20
N THR A 40 -22.47 -4.30 -57.19
CA THR A 40 -21.84 -2.98 -57.01
C THR A 40 -20.75 -3.01 -55.92
N THR A 41 -20.37 -4.19 -55.45
CA THR A 41 -19.27 -4.40 -54.50
C THR A 41 -18.42 -5.61 -54.90
N VAL A 42 -17.18 -5.67 -54.43
CA VAL A 42 -16.23 -6.78 -54.65
C VAL A 42 -15.48 -7.08 -53.36
N ASN A 43 -15.21 -8.34 -53.06
CA ASN A 43 -14.45 -8.73 -51.87
C ASN A 43 -12.95 -8.61 -52.10
N ASN A 44 -12.21 -8.24 -51.05
CA ASN A 44 -10.76 -8.36 -51.03
C ASN A 44 -10.37 -9.77 -50.54
N ASP A 45 -9.81 -10.58 -51.42
CA ASP A 45 -9.50 -12.00 -51.20
C ASP A 45 -8.00 -12.25 -50.87
N ALA A 46 -7.28 -11.26 -50.31
CA ALA A 46 -5.85 -11.36 -49.98
C ALA A 46 -5.56 -12.33 -48.81
N LEU A 47 -4.35 -12.91 -48.75
CA LEU A 47 -3.94 -13.93 -47.76
C LEU A 47 -3.87 -13.44 -46.31
N THR A 48 -3.48 -12.18 -46.11
CA THR A 48 -3.26 -11.53 -44.82
C THR A 48 -4.35 -10.46 -44.56
N PRO A 49 -4.65 -10.10 -43.29
CA PRO A 49 -5.78 -9.23 -42.95
C PRO A 49 -5.76 -7.95 -43.80
N PRO A 50 -6.90 -7.57 -44.41
CA PRO A 50 -6.89 -6.76 -45.61
C PRO A 50 -6.36 -5.35 -45.35
N ALA A 51 -5.35 -4.97 -46.13
CA ALA A 51 -5.04 -3.58 -46.37
C ALA A 51 -6.28 -2.93 -47.02
N GLY A 52 -7.15 -2.29 -46.22
CA GLY A 52 -8.40 -1.67 -46.68
C GLY A 52 -9.68 -2.34 -46.14
N THR A 53 -10.80 -2.19 -46.86
CA THR A 53 -12.10 -2.76 -46.44
C THR A 53 -12.26 -4.20 -46.93
N ASN A 54 -12.89 -5.07 -46.13
CA ASN A 54 -13.23 -6.46 -46.52
C ASN A 54 -14.01 -6.54 -47.84
N THR A 55 -14.84 -5.52 -48.09
CA THR A 55 -15.62 -5.36 -49.31
C THR A 55 -15.38 -3.94 -49.85
N ALA A 56 -14.93 -3.84 -51.09
CA ALA A 56 -14.71 -2.58 -51.80
C ALA A 56 -15.95 -2.20 -52.64
N THR A 57 -16.28 -0.91 -52.68
CA THR A 57 -17.46 -0.41 -53.40
C THR A 57 -17.11 0.03 -54.82
N LEU A 58 -17.91 -0.37 -55.80
CA LEU A 58 -17.82 0.10 -57.18
C LEU A 58 -18.54 1.45 -57.30
N MET A 59 -17.77 2.50 -57.54
CA MET A 59 -18.25 3.87 -57.68
C MET A 59 -18.52 4.20 -59.16
N GLY A 60 -19.38 5.19 -59.42
CA GLY A 60 -19.54 5.76 -60.77
C GLY A 60 -20.35 4.92 -61.76
N GLY A 61 -21.08 3.92 -61.28
CA GLY A 61 -21.95 3.07 -62.13
C GLY A 61 -21.21 1.97 -62.88
N MET A 62 -19.96 1.68 -62.52
CA MET A 62 -19.27 0.48 -62.98
C MET A 62 -20.03 -0.78 -62.55
N THR A 63 -20.13 -1.74 -63.46
CA THR A 63 -20.78 -3.01 -63.21
C THR A 63 -19.85 -4.15 -63.58
N GLN A 64 -19.87 -5.20 -62.78
CA GLN A 64 -19.24 -6.47 -63.12
C GLN A 64 -20.12 -7.23 -64.16
N GLY A 65 -19.50 -7.94 -65.10
CA GLY A 65 -20.23 -8.77 -66.07
C GLY A 65 -19.68 -8.90 -67.50
N GLY A 66 -18.48 -8.39 -67.82
CA GLY A 66 -17.90 -8.50 -69.17
C GLY A 66 -17.13 -9.80 -69.36
N ASN A 67 -17.03 -10.40 -70.55
CA ASN A 67 -16.29 -11.66 -70.72
C ASN A 67 -14.79 -11.50 -70.38
N GLY A 68 -14.37 -11.99 -69.22
CA GLY A 68 -12.97 -12.08 -68.77
C GLY A 68 -12.39 -13.48 -68.99
N LEU A 69 -11.11 -13.67 -68.69
CA LEU A 69 -10.44 -14.97 -68.69
C LEU A 69 -11.00 -15.88 -67.57
N CYS A 70 -11.30 -15.30 -66.41
CA CYS A 70 -11.76 -15.95 -65.20
C CYS A 70 -13.29 -15.95 -65.03
N GLN A 71 -14.03 -15.85 -66.14
CA GLN A 71 -15.50 -15.70 -66.30
C GLN A 71 -15.93 -14.27 -66.65
N THR A 72 -16.30 -13.45 -65.67
CA THR A 72 -16.72 -12.07 -65.90
C THR A 72 -15.74 -11.08 -65.30
N GLY A 73 -15.57 -9.90 -65.89
CA GLY A 73 -14.75 -8.82 -65.38
C GLY A 73 -15.53 -7.51 -65.19
N LEU A 74 -14.85 -6.53 -64.62
CA LEU A 74 -15.31 -5.15 -64.44
C LEU A 74 -15.41 -4.45 -65.80
N ILE A 75 -16.60 -4.00 -66.19
CA ILE A 75 -16.81 -3.30 -67.45
C ILE A 75 -16.69 -1.79 -67.23
N GLY A 76 -15.81 -1.16 -68.00
CA GLY A 76 -15.74 0.30 -68.10
C GLY A 76 -17.02 0.90 -68.68
N THR A 77 -17.45 2.04 -68.14
CA THR A 77 -18.68 2.75 -68.55
C THR A 77 -18.42 3.80 -69.62
N GLY A 78 -17.15 4.13 -69.90
CA GLY A 78 -16.77 5.19 -70.85
C GLY A 78 -17.08 6.61 -70.40
N GLY A 79 -17.36 6.79 -69.11
CA GLY A 79 -17.55 8.11 -68.50
C GLY A 79 -16.27 8.94 -68.50
N ILE A 80 -16.42 10.26 -68.63
CA ILE A 80 -15.35 11.27 -68.50
C ILE A 80 -15.31 11.86 -67.07
N SER A 81 -15.61 11.07 -66.03
CA SER A 81 -15.86 11.63 -64.69
C SER A 81 -15.07 10.96 -63.57
N SER A 82 -14.78 11.75 -62.55
CA SER A 82 -13.99 11.46 -61.35
C SER A 82 -14.58 10.38 -60.42
N SER A 83 -15.68 9.74 -60.82
CA SER A 83 -16.44 8.82 -59.96
C SER A 83 -16.25 7.34 -60.27
N ASP A 84 -15.57 6.95 -61.36
CA ASP A 84 -15.63 5.56 -61.86
C ASP A 84 -14.44 4.74 -61.35
N TYR A 85 -14.52 4.27 -60.10
CA TYR A 85 -13.43 3.53 -59.43
C TYR A 85 -13.91 2.54 -58.37
N VAL A 86 -13.05 1.59 -58.04
CA VAL A 86 -13.22 0.68 -56.92
C VAL A 86 -12.54 1.31 -55.71
N SER A 87 -13.35 1.64 -54.71
CA SER A 87 -12.88 2.24 -53.45
C SER A 87 -12.36 1.14 -52.54
N THR A 88 -11.02 1.01 -52.45
CA THR A 88 -10.38 -0.06 -51.65
C THR A 88 -10.44 0.22 -50.14
N GLY A 89 -10.56 1.49 -49.75
CA GLY A 89 -10.50 1.91 -48.35
C GLY A 89 -9.11 1.81 -47.72
N TRP A 90 -8.07 1.53 -48.50
CA TRP A 90 -6.69 1.41 -48.02
C TRP A 90 -5.90 2.69 -48.26
N ASP A 91 -5.26 3.26 -47.23
CA ASP A 91 -4.23 4.30 -47.42
C ASP A 91 -2.89 3.65 -47.81
N THR A 92 -2.29 4.07 -48.93
CA THR A 92 -1.08 3.42 -49.47
C THR A 92 0.10 3.58 -48.50
N ASN A 93 0.62 2.46 -47.98
CA ASN A 93 1.86 2.43 -47.21
C ASN A 93 2.63 1.13 -47.53
N LEU A 94 3.74 1.25 -48.25
CA LEU A 94 4.54 0.10 -48.69
C LEU A 94 5.92 0.03 -48.02
N GLY A 95 6.20 0.96 -47.11
CA GLY A 95 7.52 1.11 -46.51
C GLY A 95 8.63 1.11 -47.56
N THR A 96 9.76 0.48 -47.22
CA THR A 96 10.94 0.35 -48.11
C THR A 96 11.09 -1.02 -48.75
N GLY A 97 10.06 -1.86 -48.68
CA GLY A 97 10.08 -3.25 -49.15
C GLY A 97 9.94 -3.37 -50.67
N SER A 98 10.22 -4.57 -51.18
CA SER A 98 9.87 -4.98 -52.54
C SER A 98 8.35 -5.08 -52.70
N TRP A 99 7.83 -5.01 -53.92
CA TRP A 99 6.40 -5.18 -54.17
C TRP A 99 6.11 -5.59 -55.61
N THR A 100 4.95 -6.19 -55.85
CA THR A 100 4.51 -6.58 -57.19
C THR A 100 3.05 -6.18 -57.42
N ILE A 101 2.78 -5.58 -58.58
CA ILE A 101 1.41 -5.27 -59.02
C ILE A 101 1.13 -6.02 -60.31
N ALA A 102 0.00 -6.73 -60.35
CA ALA A 102 -0.42 -7.45 -61.53
C ALA A 102 -1.90 -7.24 -61.82
N PHE A 103 -2.25 -7.16 -63.09
CA PHE A 103 -3.64 -6.93 -63.50
C PHE A 103 -3.90 -7.50 -64.90
N TRP A 104 -5.16 -7.84 -65.13
CA TRP A 104 -5.66 -8.36 -66.40
C TRP A 104 -6.57 -7.36 -67.09
N THR A 105 -6.34 -7.15 -68.38
CA THR A 105 -7.19 -6.26 -69.20
C THR A 105 -7.53 -6.89 -70.55
N ASP A 106 -8.69 -6.53 -71.10
CA ASP A 106 -9.13 -6.90 -72.44
C ASP A 106 -9.80 -5.71 -73.16
N ASN A 107 -9.74 -5.74 -74.50
CA ASN A 107 -10.31 -4.76 -75.42
C ASN A 107 -9.84 -3.32 -75.19
N ILE A 108 -8.57 -3.14 -74.84
CA ILE A 108 -7.97 -1.80 -74.71
C ILE A 108 -7.76 -1.23 -76.13
N PRO A 109 -8.41 -0.11 -76.51
CA PRO A 109 -8.39 0.43 -77.86
C PRO A 109 -7.02 1.03 -78.19
N SER A 110 -6.60 0.85 -79.45
CA SER A 110 -5.46 1.59 -79.99
C SER A 110 -5.82 3.07 -80.13
N SER A 111 -5.31 3.89 -79.23
CA SER A 111 -5.30 5.34 -79.45
C SER A 111 -3.88 5.87 -79.30
N SER A 112 -3.57 6.97 -79.99
CA SER A 112 -2.30 7.70 -79.82
C SER A 112 -2.17 8.36 -78.45
N THR A 113 -3.23 8.35 -77.66
CA THR A 113 -3.39 9.01 -76.36
C THR A 113 -4.29 8.13 -75.48
N LEU A 114 -3.76 7.00 -74.98
CA LEU A 114 -4.46 6.20 -73.98
C LEU A 114 -3.57 5.92 -72.75
N PHE A 115 -4.26 5.64 -71.64
CA PHE A 115 -4.04 6.14 -70.28
C PHE A 115 -3.24 5.19 -69.37
N TYR A 116 -2.52 5.76 -68.39
CA TYR A 116 -1.67 5.07 -67.41
C TYR A 116 -2.39 4.05 -66.56
N GLN A 117 -1.65 3.17 -65.89
CA GLN A 117 -2.21 2.40 -64.80
C GLN A 117 -1.66 2.77 -63.43
N PHE A 118 -0.54 3.51 -63.34
CA PHE A 118 -0.01 3.93 -62.04
C PHE A 118 0.67 5.30 -62.10
N GLY A 119 0.20 6.21 -61.24
CA GLY A 119 0.92 7.33 -60.61
C GLY A 119 1.08 8.67 -61.35
N ASP A 120 1.23 9.71 -60.52
CA ASP A 120 1.61 11.08 -60.86
C ASP A 120 3.03 11.32 -60.32
N PRO A 121 3.98 11.87 -61.09
CA PRO A 121 5.33 12.15 -60.62
C PRO A 121 5.40 13.07 -59.38
N SER A 122 4.30 13.71 -59.01
CA SER A 122 4.15 14.56 -57.82
C SER A 122 3.37 13.92 -56.66
N ALA A 123 2.87 12.68 -56.78
CA ALA A 123 2.11 12.00 -55.73
C ALA A 123 2.95 10.99 -54.93
N GLY A 124 2.75 10.97 -53.60
CA GLY A 124 3.37 10.00 -52.68
C GLY A 124 2.74 8.60 -52.67
N SER A 125 1.70 8.34 -53.48
CA SER A 125 0.98 7.06 -53.55
C SER A 125 0.80 6.55 -54.98
N PHE A 126 0.42 5.27 -55.11
CA PHE A 126 -0.05 4.72 -56.37
C PHE A 126 -1.47 5.22 -56.69
N ARG A 127 -1.72 5.56 -57.96
CA ARG A 127 -3.06 5.95 -58.45
C ARG A 127 -3.34 5.29 -59.78
N CYS A 128 -4.51 4.66 -59.93
CA CYS A 128 -4.90 4.01 -61.19
C CYS A 128 -5.51 5.03 -62.19
N PHE A 129 -5.12 4.93 -63.47
CA PHE A 129 -5.71 5.67 -64.62
C PHE A 129 -5.65 7.21 -64.61
N THR A 130 -4.45 7.81 -64.75
CA THR A 130 -4.27 9.29 -64.69
C THR A 130 -3.41 9.94 -65.78
N ASN A 131 -4.02 10.42 -66.89
CA ASN A 131 -3.54 11.46 -67.85
C ASN A 131 -2.05 11.56 -68.29
N GLY A 132 -1.70 10.95 -69.45
CA GLY A 132 -0.45 11.17 -70.22
C GLY A 132 -0.10 10.03 -71.20
N VAL A 133 1.05 10.13 -71.91
CA VAL A 133 1.29 9.43 -73.19
C VAL A 133 2.22 8.21 -73.05
N ALA A 134 1.69 6.98 -73.03
CA ALA A 134 2.47 5.73 -73.12
C ALA A 134 2.75 5.26 -74.57
N GLY A 135 2.10 5.87 -75.56
CA GLY A 135 2.11 5.41 -76.95
C GLY A 135 1.10 4.29 -77.21
N SER A 136 0.74 4.07 -78.48
CA SER A 136 -0.29 3.09 -78.86
C SER A 136 0.13 1.66 -78.50
N GLY A 137 -0.71 0.95 -77.74
CA GLY A 137 -0.53 -0.47 -77.41
C GLY A 137 0.35 -0.76 -76.19
N ASN A 138 0.70 0.26 -75.39
CA ASN A 138 1.62 0.10 -74.26
C ASN A 138 0.93 0.42 -72.92
N PHE A 139 1.43 -0.19 -71.84
CA PHE A 139 1.16 0.28 -70.47
C PHE A 139 2.40 0.97 -69.89
N MET A 140 2.20 1.93 -68.99
CA MET A 140 3.30 2.59 -68.26
C MET A 140 2.98 2.69 -66.77
N LEU A 141 3.96 2.31 -65.96
CA LEU A 141 4.02 2.56 -64.52
C LEU A 141 4.80 3.85 -64.28
N ARG A 142 4.19 4.78 -63.55
CA ARG A 142 4.67 6.13 -63.20
C ARG A 142 4.27 6.43 -61.74
N GLY A 143 4.75 7.53 -61.15
CA GLY A 143 4.45 7.90 -59.76
C GLY A 143 5.70 8.37 -59.02
N PRO A 144 5.94 7.92 -57.76
CA PRO A 144 7.22 8.16 -57.07
C PRO A 144 8.38 7.32 -57.66
N VAL A 145 8.16 6.64 -58.79
CA VAL A 145 9.10 5.74 -59.46
C VAL A 145 9.53 6.30 -60.81
N THR A 146 10.68 5.85 -61.30
CA THR A 146 11.13 6.10 -62.67
C THR A 146 10.14 5.47 -63.66
N ASP A 147 9.77 6.20 -64.71
CA ASP A 147 8.81 5.72 -65.72
C ASP A 147 9.22 4.35 -66.30
N VAL A 148 8.34 3.36 -66.17
CA VAL A 148 8.52 2.00 -66.71
C VAL A 148 7.47 1.73 -67.77
N THR A 149 7.90 1.66 -69.04
CA THR A 149 7.00 1.36 -70.17
C THR A 149 7.02 -0.13 -70.51
N CYS A 150 5.86 -0.78 -70.39
CA CYS A 150 5.61 -2.12 -70.89
C CYS A 150 5.07 -2.02 -72.34
N THR A 151 5.90 -2.34 -73.32
CA THR A 151 5.60 -2.18 -74.75
C THR A 151 4.74 -3.34 -75.26
N GLY A 152 3.62 -3.04 -75.93
CA GLY A 152 2.70 -4.06 -76.45
C GLY A 152 1.75 -4.67 -75.41
N CYS A 153 1.82 -4.24 -74.16
CA CYS A 153 1.13 -4.88 -73.04
C CYS A 153 -0.36 -4.53 -72.92
N ALA A 154 -0.85 -3.58 -73.72
CA ALA A 154 -2.26 -3.20 -73.78
C ALA A 154 -2.93 -3.83 -75.02
N PRO A 155 -3.57 -5.01 -74.89
CA PRO A 155 -3.99 -5.81 -76.03
C PRO A 155 -5.28 -5.29 -76.68
N ILE A 156 -5.40 -5.52 -77.98
CA ILE A 156 -6.62 -5.25 -78.78
C ILE A 156 -7.27 -6.59 -79.10
N GLY A 157 -8.44 -6.86 -78.53
CA GLY A 157 -9.26 -8.03 -78.91
C GLY A 157 -8.88 -9.37 -78.25
N ALA A 158 -8.00 -9.37 -77.26
CA ALA A 158 -7.69 -10.54 -76.42
C ALA A 158 -7.27 -10.09 -75.01
N PRO A 159 -7.57 -10.87 -73.95
CA PRO A 159 -7.09 -10.58 -72.61
C PRO A 159 -5.56 -10.73 -72.52
N SER A 160 -4.92 -9.85 -71.76
CA SER A 160 -3.48 -9.91 -71.44
C SER A 160 -3.22 -9.50 -69.99
N MET A 161 -2.19 -10.10 -69.39
CA MET A 161 -1.68 -9.76 -68.07
C MET A 161 -0.45 -8.89 -68.19
N THR A 162 -0.44 -7.81 -67.40
CA THR A 162 0.76 -7.00 -67.19
C THR A 162 1.16 -7.09 -65.73
N VAL A 163 2.46 -7.28 -65.50
CA VAL A 163 3.04 -7.37 -64.14
C VAL A 163 4.18 -6.38 -64.01
N PHE A 164 4.17 -5.57 -62.94
CA PHE A 164 5.29 -4.74 -62.55
C PHE A 164 5.85 -5.24 -61.22
N VAL A 165 7.14 -5.57 -61.20
CA VAL A 165 7.87 -6.09 -60.04
C VAL A 165 8.92 -5.07 -59.63
N TYR A 166 8.81 -4.48 -58.44
CA TYR A 166 9.90 -3.74 -57.82
C TYR A 166 10.67 -4.65 -56.87
N ASP A 167 11.95 -4.80 -57.14
CA ASP A 167 12.87 -5.53 -56.29
C ASP A 167 13.81 -4.53 -55.60
N SER A 168 13.54 -4.28 -54.30
CA SER A 168 14.33 -3.37 -53.47
C SER A 168 15.78 -3.82 -53.30
N VAL A 169 16.07 -5.12 -53.43
CA VAL A 169 17.41 -5.69 -53.32
C VAL A 169 18.17 -5.53 -54.65
N ALA A 170 17.52 -5.81 -55.78
CA ALA A 170 18.11 -5.60 -57.10
C ALA A 170 18.21 -4.11 -57.48
N GLY A 171 17.37 -3.26 -56.87
CA GLY A 171 17.29 -1.84 -57.19
C GLY A 171 16.75 -1.59 -58.60
N ASP A 172 15.78 -2.40 -59.04
CA ASP A 172 15.15 -2.28 -60.35
C ASP A 172 13.63 -2.53 -60.31
N ILE A 173 12.96 -2.05 -61.35
CA ILE A 173 11.58 -2.41 -61.67
C ILE A 173 11.58 -3.19 -62.98
N LYS A 174 10.97 -4.37 -62.98
CA LYS A 174 10.75 -5.22 -64.16
C LYS A 174 9.29 -5.19 -64.57
N ALA A 175 9.04 -5.03 -65.86
CA ALA A 175 7.72 -5.17 -66.45
C ALA A 175 7.64 -6.47 -67.24
N TYR A 176 6.60 -7.27 -67.02
CA TYR A 176 6.30 -8.49 -67.75
C TYR A 176 4.97 -8.38 -68.49
N HIS A 177 4.90 -9.04 -69.63
CA HIS A 177 3.73 -9.16 -70.49
C HIS A 177 3.46 -10.64 -70.75
N ASP A 178 2.30 -11.14 -70.34
CA ASP A 178 1.90 -12.54 -70.50
C ASP A 178 3.01 -13.53 -70.06
N GLY A 179 3.58 -13.28 -68.88
CA GLY A 179 4.64 -14.10 -68.29
C GLY A 179 6.05 -13.84 -68.83
N VAL A 180 6.20 -13.03 -69.88
CA VAL A 180 7.50 -12.75 -70.53
C VAL A 180 8.04 -11.39 -70.12
N LEU A 181 9.31 -11.33 -69.71
CA LEU A 181 9.97 -10.07 -69.37
C LEU A 181 9.98 -9.11 -70.57
N ASN A 182 9.39 -7.93 -70.38
CA ASN A 182 9.20 -6.90 -71.40
C ASN A 182 10.21 -5.75 -71.25
N ALA A 183 10.44 -5.28 -70.02
CA ALA A 183 11.37 -4.18 -69.73
C ALA A 183 12.00 -4.30 -68.33
N THR A 184 13.16 -3.68 -68.14
CA THR A 184 13.84 -3.52 -66.85
C THR A 184 14.36 -2.09 -66.73
N VAL A 185 14.00 -1.41 -65.65
CA VAL A 185 14.34 0.00 -65.40
C VAL A 185 14.98 0.13 -64.01
N PRO A 186 16.19 0.69 -63.89
CA PRO A 186 16.82 0.93 -62.59
C PRO A 186 15.97 1.83 -61.69
N GLN A 187 15.90 1.51 -60.39
CA GLN A 187 15.10 2.23 -59.42
C GLN A 187 15.80 2.23 -58.05
N GLY A 188 16.10 3.42 -57.52
CA GLY A 188 16.65 3.56 -56.17
C GLY A 188 15.65 3.16 -55.08
N ALA A 189 16.10 3.13 -53.83
CA ALA A 189 15.24 2.82 -52.67
C ALA A 189 13.98 3.69 -52.69
N LEU A 190 12.82 3.04 -52.63
CA LEU A 190 11.51 3.67 -52.62
C LEU A 190 10.95 3.65 -51.20
N ASN A 191 10.30 4.73 -50.79
CA ASN A 191 9.38 4.74 -49.65
C ASN A 191 8.07 5.37 -50.11
N ILE A 192 7.03 4.54 -50.28
CA ILE A 192 5.76 4.98 -50.87
C ILE A 192 4.72 5.05 -49.76
N THR A 193 4.32 6.26 -49.41
CA THR A 193 3.30 6.56 -48.40
C THR A 193 2.36 7.66 -48.92
N GLY A 194 1.06 7.40 -48.95
CA GLY A 194 0.05 8.41 -49.29
C GLY A 194 -1.39 7.94 -49.03
N GLY A 195 -2.37 8.78 -49.36
CA GLY A 195 -3.78 8.51 -49.02
C GLY A 195 -4.47 7.41 -49.85
N ALA A 196 -5.79 7.32 -49.69
CA ALA A 196 -6.65 6.27 -50.22
C ALA A 196 -6.32 5.79 -51.65
N PHE A 197 -5.99 4.51 -51.74
CA PHE A 197 -5.73 3.75 -52.95
C PHE A 197 -7.06 3.39 -53.64
N THR A 198 -7.13 3.57 -54.95
CA THR A 198 -8.30 3.22 -55.75
C THR A 198 -7.88 2.36 -56.93
N VAL A 199 -8.68 1.33 -57.23
CA VAL A 199 -8.50 0.47 -58.42
C VAL A 199 -9.52 0.89 -59.46
N GLY A 200 -9.11 1.43 -60.61
CA GLY A 200 -10.02 2.15 -61.50
C GLY A 200 -9.77 3.67 -61.49
N GLY A 201 -10.63 4.45 -62.15
CA GLY A 201 -10.40 5.86 -62.48
C GLY A 201 -10.09 6.76 -61.29
N TYR A 202 -9.39 7.88 -61.51
CA TYR A 202 -9.09 8.84 -60.44
C TYR A 202 -9.24 10.28 -60.91
N ASN A 203 -10.11 11.05 -60.24
CA ASN A 203 -10.36 12.50 -60.22
C ASN A 203 -9.97 13.40 -61.43
N THR A 204 -9.77 12.82 -62.60
CA THR A 204 -9.34 13.41 -63.86
C THR A 204 -10.01 12.61 -64.99
N ASN A 205 -10.20 13.23 -66.16
CA ASN A 205 -11.24 12.90 -67.15
C ASN A 205 -11.13 11.53 -67.88
N THR A 206 -10.47 10.50 -67.36
CA THR A 206 -10.09 9.30 -68.14
C THR A 206 -10.04 8.00 -67.31
N GLY A 207 -11.16 7.27 -67.19
CA GLY A 207 -11.23 5.91 -66.63
C GLY A 207 -11.21 4.79 -67.69
N LEU A 208 -11.53 3.54 -67.31
CA LEU A 208 -11.77 2.43 -68.25
C LEU A 208 -12.89 2.81 -69.23
N ALA A 209 -12.58 2.82 -70.53
CA ALA A 209 -13.54 3.23 -71.56
C ALA A 209 -14.69 2.23 -71.71
N ALA A 210 -15.78 2.65 -72.34
CA ALA A 210 -16.99 1.85 -72.51
C ALA A 210 -16.66 0.52 -73.20
N GLY A 211 -16.91 -0.61 -72.52
CA GLY A 211 -16.67 -1.95 -73.04
C GLY A 211 -15.25 -2.49 -72.90
N GLN A 212 -14.32 -1.73 -72.30
CA GLN A 212 -13.04 -2.28 -71.82
C GLN A 212 -13.28 -3.09 -70.55
N ILE A 213 -12.46 -4.13 -70.33
CA ILE A 213 -12.64 -5.06 -69.22
C ILE A 213 -11.37 -5.13 -68.38
N MET A 214 -11.52 -5.11 -67.05
CA MET A 214 -10.51 -5.54 -66.09
C MET A 214 -11.01 -6.78 -65.33
N ASP A 215 -10.28 -7.88 -65.37
CA ASP A 215 -10.73 -9.17 -64.81
C ASP A 215 -10.27 -9.35 -63.36
N GLU A 216 -8.98 -9.14 -63.10
CA GLU A 216 -8.39 -9.23 -61.75
C GLU A 216 -7.39 -8.10 -61.50
N PHE A 217 -7.28 -7.72 -60.22
CA PHE A 217 -6.25 -6.82 -59.70
C PHE A 217 -5.55 -7.49 -58.51
N ARG A 218 -4.22 -7.60 -58.57
CA ARG A 218 -3.39 -8.31 -57.60
C ARG A 218 -2.25 -7.40 -57.12
N PHE A 219 -2.02 -7.36 -55.80
CA PHE A 219 -0.95 -6.59 -55.18
C PHE A 219 -0.26 -7.42 -54.09
N TYR A 220 1.03 -7.67 -54.29
CA TYR A 220 1.92 -8.43 -53.40
C TYR A 220 2.87 -7.47 -52.67
N ASP A 221 3.21 -7.79 -51.42
CA ASP A 221 4.18 -7.05 -50.58
C ASP A 221 5.63 -7.50 -50.80
N ARG A 222 5.88 -8.13 -51.95
CA ARG A 222 7.15 -8.76 -52.31
C ARG A 222 7.40 -8.72 -53.81
N ALA A 223 8.65 -8.99 -54.21
CA ALA A 223 9.02 -9.14 -55.62
C ALA A 223 8.73 -10.58 -56.08
N LEU A 224 7.88 -10.77 -57.10
CA LEU A 224 7.70 -12.06 -57.75
C LEU A 224 8.89 -12.38 -58.66
N ASP A 225 9.36 -13.61 -58.62
CA ASP A 225 10.37 -14.09 -59.55
C ASP A 225 9.78 -14.35 -60.96
N ALA A 226 10.64 -14.60 -61.95
CA ALA A 226 10.20 -14.80 -63.33
C ALA A 226 9.31 -16.05 -63.51
N GLN A 227 9.49 -17.08 -62.67
CA GLN A 227 8.69 -18.29 -62.72
C GLN A 227 7.32 -18.04 -62.07
N GLU A 228 7.25 -17.35 -60.95
CA GLU A 228 5.98 -16.94 -60.31
C GLU A 228 5.15 -16.05 -61.23
N VAL A 229 5.80 -15.12 -61.94
CA VAL A 229 5.14 -14.31 -62.97
C VAL A 229 4.64 -15.17 -64.14
N PHE A 230 5.39 -16.21 -64.52
CA PHE A 230 4.97 -17.16 -65.55
C PHE A 230 3.84 -18.09 -65.08
N ASP A 231 3.82 -18.51 -63.83
CA ASP A 231 2.79 -19.41 -63.32
C ASP A 231 1.44 -18.69 -63.14
N THR A 232 1.49 -17.37 -62.97
CA THR A 232 0.31 -16.53 -62.74
C THR A 232 -0.33 -15.95 -64.01
N TYR A 233 0.36 -15.94 -65.17
CA TYR A 233 -0.10 -15.21 -66.37
C TYR A 233 -1.21 -15.85 -67.20
N ASN A 234 -1.63 -17.09 -66.95
CA ASN A 234 -2.72 -17.71 -67.73
C ASN A 234 -3.68 -18.51 -66.86
N ALA A 235 -3.72 -18.19 -65.57
CA ALA A 235 -4.52 -18.92 -64.61
C ALA A 235 -5.09 -17.98 -63.55
N CYS A 236 -6.33 -18.28 -63.17
CA CYS A 236 -7.06 -17.59 -62.12
C CYS A 236 -6.53 -18.07 -60.77
N LEU A 237 -6.34 -17.15 -59.83
CA LEU A 237 -5.97 -17.51 -58.47
C LEU A 237 -7.21 -17.95 -57.66
N PRO A 238 -7.05 -18.81 -56.63
CA PRO A 238 -5.83 -19.58 -56.39
C PRO A 238 -5.57 -20.56 -57.54
N LEU A 239 -4.29 -20.68 -57.92
CA LEU A 239 -3.81 -21.70 -58.84
C LEU A 239 -4.13 -23.04 -58.19
N THR A 240 -4.76 -23.94 -58.95
CA THR A 240 -5.16 -25.31 -58.56
C THR A 240 -4.76 -25.70 -57.14
N SER A 241 -5.71 -25.59 -56.20
CA SER A 241 -5.59 -26.20 -54.89
C SER A 241 -5.28 -27.69 -55.06
N SER A 242 -4.30 -28.18 -54.29
CA SER A 242 -4.14 -29.62 -54.15
C SER A 242 -5.41 -30.18 -53.51
N PRO A 243 -5.87 -31.39 -53.89
CA PRO A 243 -7.02 -32.01 -53.26
C PRO A 243 -6.91 -32.00 -51.74
N ASP A 244 -5.76 -32.39 -51.21
CA ASP A 244 -5.43 -32.38 -49.78
C ASP A 244 -4.29 -31.36 -49.57
N ASP A 245 -4.62 -30.21 -48.98
CA ASP A 245 -3.71 -29.07 -48.74
C ASP A 245 -4.04 -28.47 -47.36
N ALA A 246 -3.17 -28.71 -46.40
CA ALA A 246 -3.28 -28.18 -45.04
C ALA A 246 -2.11 -27.25 -44.76
N GLY A 247 -2.39 -26.08 -44.20
CA GLY A 247 -1.37 -25.14 -43.74
C GLY A 247 -1.53 -24.75 -42.27
N ILE A 248 -0.55 -24.01 -41.74
CA ILE A 248 -0.66 -23.36 -40.43
C ILE A 248 -0.99 -21.88 -40.65
N SER A 249 -2.15 -21.43 -40.17
CA SER A 249 -2.55 -20.03 -40.31
C SER A 249 -1.95 -19.12 -39.23
N SER A 250 -1.71 -19.64 -38.02
CA SER A 250 -1.17 -18.87 -36.89
C SER A 250 -0.61 -19.77 -35.79
N ILE A 251 0.37 -19.25 -35.04
CA ILE A 251 0.72 -19.73 -33.69
C ILE A 251 -0.06 -18.86 -32.71
N ASP A 252 -0.99 -19.46 -31.99
CA ASP A 252 -1.97 -18.78 -31.12
C ASP A 252 -1.56 -18.77 -29.65
N GLY A 253 -0.57 -19.58 -29.26
CA GLY A 253 -0.17 -19.68 -27.86
C GLY A 253 1.25 -20.23 -27.68
N PRO A 254 1.93 -19.81 -26.58
CA PRO A 254 1.38 -18.96 -25.52
C PRO A 254 1.41 -17.45 -25.84
N MET A 255 0.39 -16.71 -25.36
CA MET A 255 0.28 -15.24 -25.45
C MET A 255 0.08 -14.65 -24.04
N ASN A 256 0.78 -13.56 -23.70
CA ASN A 256 0.72 -12.89 -22.39
C ASN A 256 0.76 -13.84 -21.19
N PHE A 257 1.89 -14.49 -21.00
CA PHE A 257 2.04 -15.60 -20.07
C PHE A 257 3.24 -15.36 -19.14
N CYS A 258 3.20 -15.95 -17.95
CA CYS A 258 4.34 -15.91 -17.03
C CYS A 258 5.39 -16.96 -17.37
N GLU A 259 6.57 -16.84 -16.75
CA GLU A 259 7.54 -17.93 -16.82
C GLU A 259 6.94 -19.24 -16.28
N GLY A 260 7.33 -20.37 -16.89
CA GLY A 260 6.78 -21.66 -16.54
C GLY A 260 6.39 -22.50 -17.74
N THR A 261 5.67 -23.59 -17.45
CA THR A 261 5.23 -24.53 -18.47
C THR A 261 3.93 -24.07 -19.10
N GLU A 262 3.97 -23.77 -20.39
CA GLU A 262 2.83 -23.30 -21.16
C GLU A 262 2.59 -24.17 -22.39
N ASP A 263 1.35 -24.20 -22.85
CA ASP A 263 0.93 -24.91 -24.04
C ASP A 263 1.23 -24.11 -25.31
N VAL A 264 1.82 -24.79 -26.31
CA VAL A 264 2.00 -24.27 -27.65
C VAL A 264 0.78 -24.62 -28.49
N VAL A 265 0.07 -23.59 -28.95
CA VAL A 265 -1.21 -23.72 -29.65
C VAL A 265 -1.07 -23.13 -31.05
N VAL A 266 -1.61 -23.80 -32.05
CA VAL A 266 -1.61 -23.33 -33.45
C VAL A 266 -2.99 -23.50 -34.07
N THR A 267 -3.31 -22.68 -35.06
CA THR A 267 -4.47 -22.89 -35.92
C THR A 267 -4.02 -23.52 -37.23
N ILE A 268 -4.53 -24.73 -37.49
CA ILE A 268 -4.40 -25.42 -38.78
C ILE A 268 -5.56 -24.97 -39.67
N ARG A 269 -5.30 -24.82 -40.96
CA ARG A 269 -6.30 -24.45 -41.97
C ARG A 269 -6.25 -25.39 -43.15
N ASN A 270 -7.42 -25.72 -43.70
CA ASN A 270 -7.54 -26.40 -44.98
C ASN A 270 -7.58 -25.36 -46.11
N TYR A 271 -6.60 -25.43 -47.01
CA TYR A 271 -6.51 -24.63 -48.23
C TYR A 271 -6.89 -25.44 -49.48
N GLY A 272 -7.11 -26.75 -49.32
CA GLY A 272 -7.47 -27.70 -50.35
C GLY A 272 -8.95 -27.73 -50.71
N ILE A 273 -9.29 -28.60 -51.67
CA ILE A 273 -10.67 -28.82 -52.14
C ILE A 273 -11.33 -30.11 -51.62
N ASN A 274 -10.57 -30.99 -50.95
CA ASN A 274 -11.12 -32.07 -50.15
C ASN A 274 -11.23 -31.63 -48.69
N GLN A 275 -12.14 -32.28 -47.96
CA GLN A 275 -12.14 -32.23 -46.51
C GLN A 275 -10.92 -32.98 -45.98
N ILE A 276 -10.31 -32.47 -44.91
CA ILE A 276 -9.13 -33.08 -44.28
C ILE A 276 -9.60 -33.82 -43.03
N ASP A 277 -9.55 -35.14 -43.04
CA ASP A 277 -9.88 -36.03 -41.92
C ASP A 277 -8.73 -36.15 -40.92
N SER A 278 -7.49 -36.00 -41.40
CA SER A 278 -6.29 -36.05 -40.56
C SER A 278 -5.12 -35.26 -41.15
N VAL A 279 -4.28 -34.70 -40.31
CA VAL A 279 -3.04 -34.00 -40.71
C VAL A 279 -2.03 -34.07 -39.57
N LYS A 280 -0.74 -34.19 -39.89
CA LYS A 280 0.33 -34.14 -38.90
C LYS A 280 0.93 -32.73 -38.86
N VAL A 281 1.20 -32.23 -37.67
CA VAL A 281 1.92 -30.97 -37.44
C VAL A 281 3.27 -31.30 -36.79
N ASN A 282 4.34 -31.00 -37.49
CA ASN A 282 5.70 -30.99 -36.92
C ASN A 282 5.99 -29.59 -36.38
N TRP A 283 6.88 -29.51 -35.39
CA TRP A 283 7.25 -28.22 -34.80
C TRP A 283 8.62 -28.28 -34.12
N THR A 284 9.26 -27.12 -33.97
CA THR A 284 10.51 -26.93 -33.24
C THR A 284 10.38 -25.85 -32.17
N ILE A 285 11.25 -25.95 -31.16
CA ILE A 285 11.52 -24.87 -30.21
C ILE A 285 13.00 -24.51 -30.31
N ASN A 286 13.31 -23.27 -30.66
CA ASN A 286 14.68 -22.80 -30.90
C ASN A 286 15.46 -23.71 -31.88
N GLY A 287 14.77 -24.21 -32.92
CA GLY A 287 15.30 -25.15 -33.91
C GLY A 287 15.44 -26.60 -33.42
N ALA A 288 15.14 -26.90 -32.15
CA ALA A 288 15.12 -28.26 -31.63
C ALA A 288 13.77 -28.95 -31.92
N PRO A 289 13.75 -30.07 -32.67
CA PRO A 289 12.50 -30.76 -33.03
C PRO A 289 11.74 -31.28 -31.81
N GLN A 290 10.42 -31.10 -31.82
CA GLN A 290 9.50 -31.61 -30.81
C GLN A 290 8.71 -32.82 -31.33
N ALA A 291 7.97 -33.49 -30.44
CA ALA A 291 7.12 -34.61 -30.81
C ALA A 291 5.99 -34.13 -31.75
N PRO A 292 5.84 -34.69 -32.97
CA PRO A 292 4.79 -34.28 -33.89
C PRO A 292 3.39 -34.51 -33.33
N TYR A 293 2.49 -33.55 -33.54
CA TYR A 293 1.08 -33.68 -33.20
C TYR A 293 0.32 -34.27 -34.38
N ASN A 294 -0.55 -35.25 -34.14
CA ASN A 294 -1.43 -35.81 -35.18
C ASN A 294 -2.86 -35.34 -34.92
N HIS A 295 -3.35 -34.43 -35.74
CA HIS A 295 -4.75 -34.04 -35.72
C HIS A 295 -5.61 -35.12 -36.38
N ILE A 296 -6.66 -35.57 -35.68
CA ILE A 296 -7.69 -36.47 -36.21
C ILE A 296 -9.03 -35.78 -35.94
N GLY A 297 -9.67 -35.31 -37.01
CA GLY A 297 -10.82 -34.43 -36.94
C GLY A 297 -11.02 -33.76 -38.28
N LEU A 298 -12.27 -33.57 -38.68
CA LEU A 298 -12.60 -33.04 -40.00
C LEU A 298 -12.39 -31.52 -40.04
N ILE A 299 -11.49 -31.08 -40.92
CA ILE A 299 -11.30 -29.67 -41.29
C ILE A 299 -11.93 -29.49 -42.68
N ASP A 300 -13.03 -28.75 -42.73
CA ASP A 300 -13.83 -28.60 -43.94
C ASP A 300 -13.13 -27.71 -44.99
N THR A 301 -13.69 -27.61 -46.19
CA THR A 301 -13.21 -26.68 -47.22
C THR A 301 -13.79 -25.28 -47.01
N VAL A 302 -13.13 -24.27 -47.59
CA VAL A 302 -13.66 -22.90 -47.61
C VAL A 302 -15.03 -22.88 -48.32
N GLY A 303 -16.08 -22.49 -47.61
CA GLY A 303 -17.48 -22.52 -48.10
C GLY A 303 -18.26 -23.80 -47.75
N GLY A 304 -17.65 -24.74 -47.04
CA GLY A 304 -18.30 -25.92 -46.46
C GLY A 304 -19.25 -25.61 -45.30
N THR A 305 -19.91 -26.63 -44.78
CA THR A 305 -20.89 -26.50 -43.67
C THR A 305 -20.27 -26.58 -42.27
N LEU A 306 -19.02 -27.06 -42.18
CA LEU A 306 -18.24 -27.18 -40.95
C LEU A 306 -17.03 -26.22 -40.99
N PRO A 307 -16.33 -25.99 -39.86
CA PRO A 307 -15.16 -25.11 -39.83
C PRO A 307 -14.04 -25.61 -40.74
N TYR A 308 -13.44 -24.70 -41.52
CA TYR A 308 -12.28 -24.97 -42.38
C TYR A 308 -10.94 -24.69 -41.67
N THR A 309 -10.98 -24.43 -40.37
CA THR A 309 -9.82 -24.30 -39.48
C THR A 309 -10.01 -25.13 -38.22
N ALA A 310 -8.91 -25.53 -37.59
CA ALA A 310 -8.89 -26.22 -36.31
C ALA A 310 -7.73 -25.72 -35.44
N GLN A 311 -8.04 -25.21 -34.26
CA GLN A 311 -7.04 -24.87 -33.25
C GLN A 311 -6.61 -26.13 -32.49
N VAL A 312 -5.30 -26.34 -32.35
CA VAL A 312 -4.72 -27.53 -31.70
C VAL A 312 -3.58 -27.17 -30.77
N THR A 313 -3.49 -27.87 -29.65
CA THR A 313 -2.34 -27.84 -28.74
C THR A 313 -1.30 -28.85 -29.19
N LEU A 314 -0.12 -28.39 -29.59
CA LEU A 314 0.98 -29.24 -30.07
C LEU A 314 1.71 -29.96 -28.93
N GLY A 315 1.81 -29.30 -27.77
CA GLY A 315 2.44 -29.80 -26.55
C GLY A 315 2.79 -28.65 -25.61
N SER A 316 3.34 -28.95 -24.44
CA SER A 316 3.75 -27.95 -23.45
C SER A 316 5.27 -27.76 -23.43
N TYR A 317 5.73 -26.53 -23.18
CA TYR A 317 7.13 -26.17 -23.08
C TYR A 317 7.38 -25.26 -21.86
N ASN A 318 8.52 -25.42 -21.20
CA ASN A 318 8.88 -24.60 -20.05
C ASN A 318 9.67 -23.35 -20.48
N PHE A 319 8.99 -22.22 -20.56
CA PHE A 319 9.54 -20.93 -20.92
C PHE A 319 10.23 -20.25 -19.73
N VAL A 320 11.35 -19.58 -20.00
CA VAL A 320 12.21 -18.95 -18.98
C VAL A 320 12.15 -17.44 -19.13
N ALA A 321 12.03 -16.70 -18.02
CA ALA A 321 11.96 -15.24 -18.03
C ALA A 321 13.14 -14.58 -18.76
N GLY A 322 12.83 -13.55 -19.56
CA GLY A 322 13.81 -12.75 -20.30
C GLY A 322 14.57 -13.52 -21.40
N LEU A 323 14.04 -14.66 -21.85
CA LEU A 323 14.61 -15.45 -22.94
C LEU A 323 13.61 -15.59 -24.11
N PRO A 324 13.82 -14.87 -25.22
CA PRO A 324 13.02 -15.05 -26.43
C PRO A 324 13.10 -16.50 -26.93
N THR A 325 11.97 -17.09 -27.25
CA THR A 325 11.84 -18.47 -27.72
C THR A 325 11.20 -18.49 -29.10
N VAL A 326 11.89 -19.09 -30.07
CA VAL A 326 11.40 -19.24 -31.45
C VAL A 326 10.58 -20.53 -31.53
N ILE A 327 9.34 -20.42 -31.98
CA ILE A 327 8.44 -21.54 -32.28
C ILE A 327 8.27 -21.59 -33.78
N GLU A 328 8.55 -22.74 -34.39
CA GLU A 328 8.23 -23.02 -35.80
C GLU A 328 7.28 -24.20 -35.85
N ALA A 329 6.22 -24.13 -36.64
CA ALA A 329 5.27 -25.23 -36.83
C ALA A 329 4.95 -25.39 -38.31
N TRP A 330 4.80 -26.63 -38.77
CA TRP A 330 4.38 -26.92 -40.13
C TRP A 330 3.56 -28.19 -40.27
N THR A 331 2.59 -28.16 -41.18
CA THR A 331 1.76 -29.30 -41.57
C THR A 331 2.51 -30.24 -42.51
N ILE A 332 2.20 -31.54 -42.43
CA ILE A 332 2.57 -32.55 -43.41
C ILE A 332 1.48 -33.62 -43.51
N MET A 333 1.41 -34.25 -44.68
CA MET A 333 0.64 -35.47 -44.93
C MET A 333 -0.88 -35.34 -44.67
N PRO A 334 -1.59 -34.30 -45.18
CA PRO A 334 -3.05 -34.23 -45.06
C PRO A 334 -3.70 -35.48 -45.67
N ASN A 335 -4.67 -36.07 -44.99
CA ASN A 335 -5.31 -37.35 -45.35
C ASN A 335 -4.34 -38.52 -45.61
N GLY A 336 -3.12 -38.45 -45.06
CA GLY A 336 -2.08 -39.46 -45.29
C GLY A 336 -1.46 -39.42 -46.68
N VAL A 337 -1.71 -38.37 -47.48
CA VAL A 337 -1.08 -38.12 -48.77
C VAL A 337 -0.13 -36.93 -48.71
N THR A 338 0.88 -36.89 -49.57
CA THR A 338 1.85 -35.78 -49.59
C THR A 338 1.16 -34.48 -49.94
N ASP A 339 1.35 -33.46 -49.09
CA ASP A 339 0.98 -32.09 -49.43
C ASP A 339 1.92 -31.57 -50.52
N THR A 340 1.35 -31.12 -51.64
CA THR A 340 2.13 -30.62 -52.77
C THR A 340 2.23 -29.09 -52.79
N VAL A 341 1.50 -28.39 -51.91
CA VAL A 341 1.45 -26.92 -51.86
C VAL A 341 2.13 -26.45 -50.57
N THR A 342 3.46 -26.50 -50.55
CA THR A 342 4.21 -26.31 -49.29
C THR A 342 4.35 -24.85 -48.82
N SER A 343 3.72 -23.91 -49.50
CA SER A 343 3.93 -22.47 -49.28
C SER A 343 3.13 -21.91 -48.10
N ASN A 344 2.07 -22.61 -47.69
CA ASN A 344 1.22 -22.31 -46.54
C ASN A 344 1.48 -23.26 -45.35
N ASP A 345 2.36 -24.25 -45.52
CA ASP A 345 2.59 -25.30 -44.53
C ASP A 345 3.17 -24.76 -43.24
N SER A 346 4.08 -23.78 -43.31
CA SER A 346 4.92 -23.38 -42.18
C SER A 346 4.66 -21.96 -41.69
N THR A 347 4.70 -21.78 -40.37
CA THR A 347 4.73 -20.46 -39.72
C THR A 347 5.76 -20.42 -38.59
N MET A 348 6.13 -19.21 -38.15
CA MET A 348 7.06 -18.96 -37.06
C MET A 348 6.56 -17.83 -36.16
N ALA A 349 6.76 -17.98 -34.85
CA ALA A 349 6.54 -16.92 -33.87
C ALA A 349 7.71 -16.84 -32.89
N ILE A 350 8.03 -15.63 -32.42
CA ILE A 350 8.94 -15.42 -31.30
C ILE A 350 8.09 -15.03 -30.09
N VAL A 351 8.15 -15.83 -29.04
CA VAL A 351 7.41 -15.58 -27.80
C VAL A 351 8.38 -15.44 -26.63
N GLN A 352 8.01 -14.65 -25.64
CA GLN A 352 8.75 -14.51 -24.39
C GLN A 352 7.73 -14.38 -23.25
N PRO A 353 8.01 -14.94 -22.06
CA PRO A 353 7.24 -14.62 -20.86
C PRO A 353 7.15 -13.10 -20.65
N SER A 354 5.96 -12.65 -20.29
CA SER A 354 5.68 -11.27 -19.87
C SER A 354 6.47 -10.91 -18.61
N LEU A 355 6.68 -9.62 -18.40
CA LEU A 355 7.50 -9.15 -17.28
C LEU A 355 6.77 -9.35 -15.95
N ALA A 356 7.54 -9.71 -14.93
CA ALA A 356 7.13 -9.76 -13.53
C ALA A 356 8.37 -9.64 -12.64
N GLY A 357 8.25 -8.93 -11.52
CA GLY A 357 9.33 -8.74 -10.54
C GLY A 357 10.13 -7.45 -10.73
N ASN A 358 11.33 -7.42 -10.17
CA ASN A 358 12.15 -6.21 -10.08
C ASN A 358 13.28 -6.23 -11.11
N PHE A 359 13.49 -5.07 -11.74
CA PHE A 359 14.53 -4.83 -12.74
C PHE A 359 15.26 -3.53 -12.41
N THR A 360 16.49 -3.39 -12.90
CA THR A 360 17.30 -2.19 -12.71
C THR A 360 17.50 -1.43 -14.02
N ILE A 361 17.37 -0.10 -13.99
CA ILE A 361 17.66 0.79 -15.13
C ILE A 361 18.94 1.60 -14.86
N GLY A 362 19.94 1.46 -15.73
CA GLY A 362 21.19 2.23 -15.69
C GLY A 362 22.21 1.84 -14.60
N GLY A 363 23.34 2.55 -14.58
CA GLY A 363 24.49 2.23 -13.72
C GLY A 363 25.38 1.09 -14.23
N THR A 364 26.12 0.43 -13.34
CA THR A 364 27.02 -0.68 -13.71
C THR A 364 26.26 -2.00 -13.71
N THR A 365 26.26 -2.70 -14.86
CA THR A 365 25.57 -3.99 -15.07
C THR A 365 24.07 -3.98 -14.74
N PRO A 366 23.26 -3.11 -15.38
CA PRO A 366 21.81 -3.14 -15.20
C PRO A 366 21.12 -4.28 -15.97
N ASP A 367 19.86 -4.51 -15.65
CA ASP A 367 18.95 -5.30 -16.49
C ASP A 367 18.63 -4.55 -17.78
N TYR A 368 18.34 -3.25 -17.66
CA TYR A 368 18.09 -2.34 -18.77
C TYR A 368 19.07 -1.15 -18.76
N PRO A 369 19.74 -0.83 -19.88
CA PRO A 369 20.65 0.30 -19.93
C PRO A 369 19.96 1.67 -19.75
N ASP A 370 18.70 1.79 -20.19
CA ASP A 370 17.94 3.04 -20.32
C ASP A 370 16.42 2.76 -20.24
N PHE A 371 15.59 3.81 -20.20
CA PHE A 371 14.14 3.67 -20.16
C PHE A 371 13.59 3.12 -21.47
N SER A 372 14.12 3.55 -22.61
CA SER A 372 13.68 3.16 -23.94
C SER A 372 13.68 1.64 -24.13
N THR A 373 14.73 0.96 -23.66
CA THR A 373 14.83 -0.50 -23.76
C THR A 373 13.88 -1.23 -22.82
N ALA A 374 13.67 -0.73 -21.60
CA ALA A 374 12.67 -1.29 -20.67
C ALA A 374 11.24 -1.14 -21.23
N VAL A 375 10.92 0.03 -21.77
CA VAL A 375 9.61 0.35 -22.33
C VAL A 375 9.35 -0.40 -23.64
N ALA A 376 10.38 -0.68 -24.43
CA ALA A 376 10.25 -1.54 -25.61
C ALA A 376 9.80 -2.96 -25.23
N ASP A 377 10.38 -3.54 -24.17
CA ASP A 377 9.99 -4.87 -23.67
C ASP A 377 8.59 -4.88 -23.06
N LEU A 378 8.21 -3.84 -22.29
CA LEU A 378 6.84 -3.69 -21.78
C LEU A 378 5.82 -3.68 -22.92
N ASN A 379 6.05 -2.87 -23.96
CA ASN A 379 5.15 -2.78 -25.10
C ASN A 379 5.10 -4.08 -25.92
N ALA A 380 6.21 -4.81 -26.02
CA ALA A 380 6.28 -6.03 -26.82
C ALA A 380 5.69 -7.27 -26.12
N PHE A 381 5.87 -7.38 -24.80
CA PHE A 381 5.59 -8.62 -24.07
C PHE A 381 4.57 -8.46 -22.93
N GLY A 382 4.23 -7.23 -22.54
CA GLY A 382 3.30 -6.97 -21.45
C GLY A 382 3.84 -7.38 -20.08
N VAL A 383 2.93 -7.43 -19.11
CA VAL A 383 3.19 -7.84 -17.72
C VAL A 383 2.26 -8.98 -17.32
N CYS A 384 2.73 -9.88 -16.46
CA CYS A 384 1.90 -10.94 -15.89
C CYS A 384 1.89 -10.94 -14.34
N GLY A 385 2.62 -10.00 -13.75
CA GLY A 385 2.66 -9.70 -12.33
C GLY A 385 3.12 -8.24 -12.13
N PRO A 386 3.19 -7.75 -10.88
CA PRO A 386 3.79 -6.44 -10.60
C PRO A 386 5.21 -6.33 -11.16
N VAL A 387 5.52 -5.21 -11.80
CA VAL A 387 6.85 -4.89 -12.33
C VAL A 387 7.38 -3.63 -11.66
N ILE A 388 8.61 -3.70 -11.15
CA ILE A 388 9.30 -2.55 -10.55
C ILE A 388 10.62 -2.34 -11.28
N PHE A 389 10.82 -1.13 -11.80
CA PHE A 389 12.09 -0.65 -12.31
C PHE A 389 12.75 0.24 -11.26
N ASP A 390 13.76 -0.30 -10.58
CA ASP A 390 14.66 0.44 -9.69
C ASP A 390 15.67 1.22 -10.56
N VAL A 391 15.43 2.52 -10.74
CA VAL A 391 16.23 3.42 -11.57
C VAL A 391 17.40 3.96 -10.78
N ARG A 392 18.62 3.67 -11.24
CA ARG A 392 19.85 4.05 -10.53
C ARG A 392 20.17 5.53 -10.70
N THR A 393 20.96 6.07 -9.78
CA THR A 393 21.40 7.47 -9.84
C THR A 393 22.04 7.80 -11.17
N GLY A 394 21.54 8.84 -11.85
CA GLY A 394 22.02 9.23 -13.16
C GLY A 394 21.15 10.24 -13.90
N VAL A 395 21.68 10.71 -15.03
CA VAL A 395 20.96 11.55 -15.98
C VAL A 395 20.68 10.71 -17.22
N TYR A 396 19.41 10.63 -17.60
CA TYR A 396 18.89 9.87 -18.72
C TYR A 396 18.35 10.85 -19.76
N THR A 397 18.99 10.96 -20.92
CA THR A 397 18.62 11.91 -21.97
C THR A 397 17.90 11.20 -23.11
N GLU A 398 16.60 10.99 -22.93
CA GLU A 398 15.74 10.23 -23.86
C GLU A 398 14.28 10.61 -23.69
N GLN A 399 13.44 10.22 -24.64
CA GLN A 399 11.98 10.30 -24.52
C GLN A 399 11.40 8.96 -24.16
N VAL A 400 10.37 8.97 -23.32
CA VAL A 400 9.63 7.77 -22.97
C VAL A 400 8.20 7.90 -23.46
N ASN A 401 7.74 6.93 -24.25
CA ASN A 401 6.35 6.81 -24.66
C ASN A 401 5.83 5.43 -24.25
N LEU A 402 4.94 5.40 -23.27
CA LEU A 402 4.37 4.17 -22.72
C LEU A 402 2.97 3.97 -23.30
N GLY A 403 2.78 2.91 -24.08
CA GLY A 403 1.47 2.56 -24.64
C GLY A 403 0.60 1.76 -23.66
N ALA A 404 -0.56 1.32 -24.13
CA ALA A 404 -1.36 0.34 -23.40
C ALA A 404 -0.60 -0.98 -23.21
N ILE A 405 -0.22 -1.28 -21.97
CA ILE A 405 0.58 -2.45 -21.64
C ILE A 405 -0.33 -3.64 -21.36
N ASN A 406 -0.13 -4.72 -22.12
CA ASN A 406 -0.94 -5.92 -21.96
C ASN A 406 -0.74 -6.54 -20.57
N GLY A 407 -1.83 -6.93 -19.91
CA GLY A 407 -1.82 -7.51 -18.58
C GLY A 407 -1.66 -6.52 -17.42
N ALA A 408 -1.46 -5.22 -17.69
CA ALA A 408 -1.46 -4.19 -16.66
C ALA A 408 -2.84 -4.10 -15.99
N SER A 409 -2.84 -4.01 -14.66
CA SER A 409 -4.06 -3.94 -13.85
C SER A 409 -3.71 -3.42 -12.45
N GLY A 410 -4.72 -3.13 -11.62
CA GLY A 410 -4.47 -2.78 -10.21
C GLY A 410 -3.73 -3.86 -9.40
N ALA A 411 -3.63 -5.10 -9.90
CA ALA A 411 -2.81 -6.16 -9.31
C ALA A 411 -1.43 -6.32 -9.98
N ASN A 412 -1.31 -5.92 -11.25
CA ASN A 412 -0.08 -6.01 -12.06
C ASN A 412 0.35 -4.59 -12.45
N THR A 413 0.78 -3.82 -11.46
CA THR A 413 1.22 -2.43 -11.66
C THR A 413 2.60 -2.38 -12.30
N ILE A 414 2.90 -1.24 -12.94
CA ILE A 414 4.23 -0.95 -13.50
C ILE A 414 4.79 0.24 -12.75
N THR A 415 5.86 0.07 -11.98
CA THR A 415 6.47 1.14 -11.18
C THR A 415 7.84 1.49 -11.71
N PHE A 416 8.09 2.77 -11.99
CA PHE A 416 9.45 3.31 -12.12
C PHE A 416 9.76 4.15 -10.88
N ARG A 417 10.83 3.81 -10.17
CA ARG A 417 11.21 4.53 -8.95
C ARG A 417 12.71 4.72 -8.84
N SER A 418 13.15 5.73 -8.11
CA SER A 418 14.56 5.83 -7.73
C SER A 418 14.99 4.65 -6.85
N GLU A 419 16.10 4.00 -7.19
CA GLU A 419 16.78 2.99 -6.35
C GLU A 419 17.31 3.63 -5.04
N ALA A 420 17.63 4.93 -5.06
CA ALA A 420 18.14 5.67 -3.90
C ALA A 420 17.02 6.17 -2.97
N GLY A 421 15.75 6.09 -3.38
CA GLY A 421 14.59 6.50 -2.58
C GLY A 421 14.44 8.02 -2.41
N HIS A 422 14.97 8.81 -3.35
CA HIS A 422 14.79 10.27 -3.37
C HIS A 422 14.92 10.85 -4.78
N ARG A 423 14.07 11.84 -5.10
CA ARG A 423 13.90 12.38 -6.47
C ARG A 423 15.11 13.02 -7.12
N ASP A 424 16.03 13.56 -6.32
CA ASP A 424 17.24 14.22 -6.83
C ASP A 424 18.29 13.26 -7.41
N SER A 425 18.10 11.94 -7.22
CA SER A 425 19.06 10.94 -7.70
C SER A 425 18.91 10.62 -9.19
N VAL A 426 17.71 10.76 -9.76
CA VAL A 426 17.39 10.37 -11.13
C VAL A 426 16.85 11.58 -11.86
N LEU A 427 17.45 11.94 -12.99
CA LEU A 427 16.95 12.97 -13.89
C LEU A 427 16.69 12.38 -15.28
N LEU A 428 15.42 12.26 -15.67
CA LEU A 428 15.02 11.98 -17.05
C LEU A 428 14.77 13.31 -17.78
N THR A 429 15.47 13.56 -18.88
CA THR A 429 15.40 14.85 -19.56
C THR A 429 15.34 14.74 -21.08
N PHE A 430 14.58 15.63 -21.71
CA PHE A 430 14.55 15.75 -23.15
C PHE A 430 14.35 17.19 -23.65
N ALA A 431 14.90 17.48 -24.84
CA ALA A 431 14.84 18.78 -25.49
C ALA A 431 14.02 18.71 -26.79
N SER A 432 12.69 18.76 -26.68
CA SER A 432 11.80 18.74 -27.85
C SER A 432 12.02 19.96 -28.75
N THR A 433 11.97 19.72 -30.06
CA THR A 433 12.07 20.77 -31.10
C THR A 433 10.87 20.81 -32.04
N LEU A 434 9.95 19.85 -31.92
CA LEU A 434 8.77 19.71 -32.77
C LEU A 434 7.51 19.62 -31.91
N SER A 435 6.35 19.91 -32.51
CA SER A 435 5.08 19.83 -31.77
C SER A 435 4.61 18.40 -31.53
N ASN A 436 5.01 17.45 -32.38
CA ASN A 436 4.60 16.04 -32.30
C ASN A 436 5.48 15.19 -31.37
N ASP A 437 6.59 15.75 -30.88
CA ASP A 437 7.49 15.15 -29.89
C ASP A 437 7.57 15.99 -28.60
N ASN A 438 6.58 16.84 -28.36
CA ASN A 438 6.55 17.72 -27.19
C ASN A 438 6.18 16.91 -25.93
N TYR A 439 7.11 16.15 -25.39
CA TYR A 439 7.05 15.45 -24.11
C TYR A 439 8.44 14.96 -23.70
N THR A 440 8.65 14.75 -22.40
CA THR A 440 9.78 13.94 -21.90
C THR A 440 9.30 12.52 -21.59
N PHE A 441 8.14 12.41 -20.92
CA PHE A 441 7.44 11.17 -20.65
C PHE A 441 5.99 11.27 -21.13
N LYS A 442 5.50 10.27 -21.86
CA LYS A 442 4.14 10.24 -22.39
C LYS A 442 3.42 8.95 -22.02
N PHE A 443 2.20 9.11 -21.53
CA PHE A 443 1.22 8.03 -21.37
C PHE A 443 0.32 8.03 -22.61
N SER A 444 0.33 6.94 -23.37
CA SER A 444 -0.42 6.74 -24.62
C SER A 444 -1.37 5.55 -24.49
N GLY A 445 -2.28 5.64 -23.52
CA GLY A 445 -3.21 4.59 -23.10
C GLY A 445 -2.62 3.64 -22.06
N ALA A 446 -1.59 4.08 -21.34
CA ALA A 446 -0.96 3.28 -20.30
C ALA A 446 -1.75 3.40 -19.00
N ASP A 447 -2.05 2.25 -18.40
CA ASP A 447 -2.86 2.15 -17.19
C ASP A 447 -2.06 1.52 -16.04
N HIS A 448 -2.38 1.90 -14.81
CA HIS A 448 -1.79 1.32 -13.59
C HIS A 448 -0.26 1.46 -13.50
N VAL A 449 0.24 2.62 -13.93
CA VAL A 449 1.66 2.97 -13.90
C VAL A 449 1.95 3.94 -12.75
N ASN A 450 3.01 3.68 -12.01
CA ASN A 450 3.52 4.54 -10.96
C ASN A 450 4.87 5.14 -11.35
N LEU A 451 5.01 6.46 -11.24
CA LEU A 451 6.29 7.17 -11.25
C LEU A 451 6.56 7.68 -9.84
N GLU A 452 7.67 7.27 -9.23
CA GLU A 452 7.94 7.51 -7.82
C GLU A 452 9.34 8.09 -7.61
N GLN A 453 9.44 9.21 -6.90
CA GLN A 453 10.71 9.72 -6.38
C GLN A 453 11.79 9.92 -7.45
N MET A 454 11.46 10.60 -8.54
CA MET A 454 12.42 10.93 -9.62
C MET A 454 12.17 12.33 -10.20
N SER A 455 13.20 12.90 -10.83
CA SER A 455 13.11 14.18 -11.51
C SER A 455 12.91 13.98 -13.02
N LEU A 456 12.01 14.75 -13.62
CA LEU A 456 11.77 14.81 -15.05
C LEU A 456 11.90 16.27 -15.51
N GLU A 457 12.62 16.52 -16.61
CA GLU A 457 12.87 17.88 -17.09
C GLU A 457 12.72 18.04 -18.60
N ALA A 458 11.92 19.03 -19.03
CA ALA A 458 11.83 19.45 -20.42
C ALA A 458 12.64 20.72 -20.69
N THR A 459 13.69 20.60 -21.52
CA THR A 459 14.65 21.68 -21.80
C THR A 459 14.41 22.40 -23.13
N GLY A 460 13.39 22.00 -23.91
CA GLY A 460 13.04 22.63 -25.18
C GLY A 460 12.49 24.06 -25.01
N ALA A 461 13.03 25.01 -25.79
CA ALA A 461 12.70 26.43 -25.63
C ALA A 461 11.26 26.80 -26.05
N THR A 462 10.70 26.06 -27.03
CA THR A 462 9.34 26.29 -27.56
C THR A 462 8.36 25.20 -27.10
N TYR A 463 8.86 23.97 -26.99
CA TYR A 463 8.13 22.75 -26.64
C TYR A 463 8.73 22.24 -25.34
N GLY A 464 7.95 22.26 -24.27
CA GLY A 464 8.40 22.04 -22.90
C GLY A 464 7.45 21.19 -22.07
N HIS A 465 6.67 20.30 -22.67
CA HIS A 465 5.92 19.29 -21.93
C HIS A 465 6.90 18.33 -21.26
N VAL A 466 6.78 18.18 -19.95
CA VAL A 466 7.53 17.19 -19.19
C VAL A 466 6.75 15.87 -19.25
N MET A 467 5.48 15.92 -18.87
CA MET A 467 4.57 14.78 -18.92
C MET A 467 3.36 15.08 -19.80
N GLU A 468 3.03 14.15 -20.70
CA GLU A 468 1.84 14.20 -21.54
C GLU A 468 0.96 12.96 -21.27
N PHE A 469 -0.34 13.18 -21.07
CA PHE A 469 -1.34 12.12 -20.94
C PHE A 469 -2.27 12.11 -22.15
N GLY A 470 -2.55 10.92 -22.64
CA GLY A 470 -3.38 10.69 -23.81
C GLY A 470 -3.89 9.26 -23.89
N GLY A 471 -4.94 9.05 -24.68
CA GLY A 471 -5.34 7.72 -25.15
C GLY A 471 -6.03 6.83 -24.11
N LEU A 472 -6.80 7.42 -23.17
CA LEU A 472 -7.46 6.71 -22.08
C LEU A 472 -6.45 6.15 -21.06
N SER A 473 -5.45 6.96 -20.70
CA SER A 473 -4.45 6.53 -19.71
C SER A 473 -5.04 6.67 -18.32
N ASP A 474 -5.43 5.56 -17.71
CA ASP A 474 -6.24 5.53 -16.50
C ASP A 474 -5.48 4.95 -15.30
N SER A 475 -5.85 5.39 -14.09
CA SER A 475 -5.35 4.81 -12.83
C SER A 475 -3.83 4.88 -12.65
N ASN A 476 -3.19 5.94 -13.14
CA ASN A 476 -1.75 6.16 -12.97
C ASN A 476 -1.46 7.06 -11.76
N THR A 477 -0.30 6.88 -11.14
CA THR A 477 0.15 7.67 -10.00
C THR A 477 1.51 8.30 -10.28
N VAL A 478 1.65 9.60 -10.04
CA VAL A 478 2.94 10.29 -9.99
C VAL A 478 3.13 10.80 -8.57
N TRP A 479 4.15 10.30 -7.87
CA TRP A 479 4.38 10.53 -6.46
C TRP A 479 5.80 11.01 -6.15
N ASP A 480 5.92 12.07 -5.36
CA ASP A 480 7.19 12.66 -4.91
C ASP A 480 8.19 12.90 -6.06
N CYS A 481 7.69 13.29 -7.23
CA CYS A 481 8.53 13.60 -8.39
C CYS A 481 8.79 15.10 -8.51
N ALA A 482 9.92 15.46 -9.13
CA ALA A 482 10.20 16.83 -9.53
C ALA A 482 9.93 16.98 -11.03
N ILE A 483 8.93 17.78 -11.40
CA ILE A 483 8.46 18.00 -12.77
C ILE A 483 8.91 19.39 -13.19
N LEU A 484 10.00 19.47 -13.94
CA LEU A 484 10.78 20.69 -14.10
C LEU A 484 10.72 21.19 -15.55
N GLY A 485 10.47 22.49 -15.72
CA GLY A 485 10.62 23.16 -17.00
C GLY A 485 11.40 24.45 -16.87
N GLY A 486 12.09 24.83 -17.94
CA GLY A 486 12.79 26.12 -17.95
C GLY A 486 11.85 27.32 -17.73
N PRO A 487 12.37 28.50 -17.39
CA PRO A 487 11.59 29.73 -17.31
C PRO A 487 10.80 29.98 -18.60
N SER A 488 9.58 30.50 -18.48
CA SER A 488 8.72 30.81 -19.62
C SER A 488 8.37 32.29 -19.64
N THR A 489 8.15 32.82 -20.85
CA THR A 489 7.60 34.16 -21.08
C THR A 489 6.38 34.10 -22.00
N THR A 490 5.77 32.93 -22.15
CA THR A 490 4.65 32.67 -23.06
C THR A 490 3.49 32.02 -22.32
N THR A 491 2.28 32.32 -22.76
CA THR A 491 1.04 31.68 -22.27
C THR A 491 0.65 30.46 -23.12
N SER A 492 1.52 30.00 -24.02
CA SER A 492 1.25 28.84 -24.86
C SER A 492 1.24 27.55 -24.03
N THR A 493 0.27 26.68 -24.29
CA THR A 493 0.21 25.33 -23.68
C THR A 493 1.38 24.45 -24.09
N ASN A 494 2.12 24.76 -25.17
CA ASN A 494 3.31 24.00 -25.57
C ASN A 494 4.40 23.97 -24.49
N ARG A 495 4.35 24.88 -23.52
CA ARG A 495 5.29 25.01 -22.39
C ARG A 495 4.67 24.59 -21.05
N ALA A 496 3.52 23.91 -21.05
CA ALA A 496 2.93 23.32 -19.84
C ALA A 496 3.81 22.18 -19.32
N LEU A 497 3.97 21.98 -18.02
CA LEU A 497 4.81 20.90 -17.50
C LEU A 497 4.07 19.56 -17.55
N LEU A 498 2.85 19.54 -17.01
CA LEU A 498 1.88 18.46 -17.18
C LEU A 498 0.81 18.88 -18.19
N TYR A 499 0.57 18.05 -19.20
CA TYR A 499 -0.38 18.33 -20.27
C TYR A 499 -1.31 17.13 -20.56
N SER A 500 -2.62 17.37 -20.57
CA SER A 500 -3.62 16.52 -21.21
C SER A 500 -4.54 17.39 -22.07
N SER A 501 -5.03 16.84 -23.18
CA SER A 501 -5.90 17.54 -24.14
C SER A 501 -7.32 16.97 -24.25
N GLY A 502 -7.77 16.18 -23.26
CA GLY A 502 -9.10 15.57 -23.25
C GLY A 502 -9.13 14.22 -23.94
N SER A 503 -8.83 13.16 -23.20
CA SER A 503 -8.95 11.77 -23.66
C SER A 503 -9.63 10.83 -22.68
N LYS A 504 -10.32 11.37 -21.66
CA LYS A 504 -10.92 10.62 -20.55
C LYS A 504 -9.87 9.85 -19.75
N ASP A 505 -8.79 10.53 -19.39
CA ASP A 505 -7.70 9.96 -18.59
C ASP A 505 -8.12 9.93 -17.10
N ASN A 506 -8.91 8.95 -16.71
CA ASN A 506 -9.57 8.88 -15.39
C ASN A 506 -8.64 8.33 -14.30
N TYR A 507 -8.96 8.66 -13.05
CA TYR A 507 -8.36 8.10 -11.84
C TYR A 507 -6.83 8.32 -11.75
N ASN A 508 -6.33 9.38 -12.40
CA ASN A 508 -4.92 9.75 -12.32
C ASN A 508 -4.64 10.61 -11.09
N SER A 509 -3.56 10.27 -10.39
CA SER A 509 -3.17 10.89 -9.12
C SER A 509 -1.79 11.53 -9.20
N PHE A 510 -1.70 12.78 -8.77
CA PHE A 510 -0.47 13.54 -8.63
C PHE A 510 -0.31 13.92 -7.16
N ILE A 511 0.64 13.28 -6.48
CA ILE A 511 0.79 13.35 -5.02
C ILE A 511 2.20 13.83 -4.64
N GLU A 512 2.31 14.85 -3.80
CA GLU A 512 3.59 15.32 -3.22
C GLU A 512 4.65 15.72 -4.27
N ASN A 513 4.24 16.10 -5.48
CA ASN A 513 5.17 16.48 -6.54
C ASN A 513 5.54 17.96 -6.48
N THR A 514 6.72 18.32 -6.96
CA THR A 514 7.12 19.71 -7.20
C THR A 514 7.08 20.00 -8.69
N PHE A 515 6.25 20.96 -9.11
CA PHE A 515 6.18 21.49 -10.46
C PHE A 515 6.83 22.86 -10.50
N GLU A 516 7.92 23.03 -11.25
CA GLU A 516 8.66 24.30 -11.28
C GLU A 516 8.85 24.83 -12.71
N GLY A 517 8.46 26.08 -12.92
CA GLY A 517 8.64 26.80 -14.19
C GLY A 517 7.53 26.55 -15.22
N GLY A 518 7.88 26.62 -16.51
CA GLY A 518 6.91 26.45 -17.60
C GLY A 518 5.86 27.59 -17.72
N SER A 519 4.91 27.42 -18.65
CA SER A 519 3.76 28.33 -18.79
C SER A 519 2.59 27.96 -17.90
N TYR A 520 2.37 26.65 -17.74
CA TYR A 520 1.40 26.05 -16.84
C TYR A 520 2.13 25.01 -16.00
N SER A 521 1.94 24.97 -14.68
CA SER A 521 2.42 23.81 -13.92
C SER A 521 1.63 22.57 -14.34
N ALA A 522 0.31 22.68 -14.41
CA ALA A 522 -0.57 21.64 -14.93
C ALA A 522 -1.69 22.21 -15.80
N TYR A 523 -1.83 21.65 -16.99
CA TYR A 523 -2.93 21.88 -17.92
C TYR A 523 -3.65 20.55 -18.14
N TRP A 524 -4.76 20.34 -17.42
CA TRP A 524 -5.46 19.07 -17.35
C TRP A 524 -6.90 19.21 -17.83
N TYR A 525 -7.23 18.51 -18.90
CA TYR A 525 -8.48 18.69 -19.64
C TYR A 525 -9.18 17.36 -19.80
N GLY A 526 -10.46 17.34 -19.46
CA GLY A 526 -11.39 16.29 -19.85
C GLY A 526 -11.93 16.45 -21.25
N ASP A 527 -12.67 15.43 -21.68
CA ASP A 527 -13.18 15.27 -23.03
C ASP A 527 -14.31 16.28 -23.37
N GLY A 528 -15.16 16.64 -22.41
CA GLY A 528 -16.09 17.76 -22.56
C GLY A 528 -17.23 17.80 -21.55
N THR A 529 -18.15 18.76 -21.69
CA THR A 529 -19.25 19.01 -20.72
C THR A 529 -20.26 17.87 -20.58
N THR A 530 -20.29 16.91 -21.50
CA THR A 530 -21.17 15.72 -21.44
C THR A 530 -20.40 14.44 -21.15
N SER A 531 -19.09 14.54 -20.97
CA SER A 531 -18.14 13.45 -20.89
C SER A 531 -16.98 13.91 -20.01
N LEU A 532 -17.28 14.01 -18.72
CA LEU A 532 -16.35 14.49 -17.71
C LEU A 532 -15.35 13.39 -17.34
N GLU A 533 -14.11 13.79 -17.06
CA GLU A 533 -13.07 12.92 -16.51
C GLU A 533 -13.28 12.68 -15.03
N GLN A 534 -13.15 11.43 -14.58
CA GLN A 534 -13.46 11.03 -13.21
C GLN A 534 -12.19 10.82 -12.38
N GLY A 535 -12.25 11.15 -11.09
CA GLY A 535 -11.28 10.68 -10.11
C GLY A 535 -9.88 11.31 -10.20
N THR A 536 -9.72 12.43 -10.89
CA THR A 536 -8.48 13.21 -10.91
C THR A 536 -8.14 13.71 -9.50
N LEU A 537 -6.92 13.41 -9.04
CA LEU A 537 -6.41 13.79 -7.72
C LEU A 537 -5.13 14.61 -7.85
N PHE A 538 -5.12 15.80 -7.25
CA PHE A 538 -3.92 16.58 -6.96
C PHE A 538 -3.82 16.77 -5.44
N GLU A 539 -2.91 16.07 -4.78
CA GLU A 539 -2.70 16.14 -3.33
C GLU A 539 -1.27 16.55 -2.97
N GLY A 540 -1.10 17.53 -2.09
CA GLY A 540 0.21 17.82 -1.50
C GLY A 540 1.27 18.36 -2.47
N ASN A 541 0.89 18.80 -3.68
CA ASN A 541 1.86 19.24 -4.69
C ASN A 541 2.30 20.70 -4.47
N GLU A 542 3.50 21.03 -4.94
CA GLU A 542 4.01 22.40 -5.02
C GLU A 542 3.98 22.90 -6.47
N PHE A 543 3.30 24.02 -6.73
CA PHE A 543 3.25 24.69 -8.03
C PHE A 543 4.03 26.01 -7.97
N LEU A 544 5.25 26.00 -8.50
CA LEU A 544 6.22 27.07 -8.35
C LEU A 544 6.52 27.75 -9.69
N GLU A 545 6.53 29.08 -9.70
CA GLU A 545 7.12 29.90 -10.77
C GLU A 545 6.56 29.65 -12.19
N ALA A 546 5.33 29.14 -12.29
CA ALA A 546 4.65 29.04 -13.58
C ALA A 546 4.32 30.44 -14.13
N TYR A 547 4.54 30.64 -15.43
CA TYR A 547 4.41 31.96 -16.03
C TYR A 547 2.96 32.47 -16.14
N TYR A 548 1.98 31.59 -16.32
CA TYR A 548 0.60 32.00 -16.63
C TYR A 548 -0.45 31.35 -15.74
N SER A 549 -0.36 30.04 -15.48
CA SER A 549 -1.28 29.36 -14.57
C SER A 549 -0.58 28.31 -13.72
N GLY A 550 -0.99 28.13 -12.46
CA GLY A 550 -0.52 27.00 -11.65
C GLY A 550 -1.21 25.72 -12.08
N LEU A 551 -2.40 25.49 -11.53
CA LEU A 551 -3.22 24.32 -11.86
C LEU A 551 -4.48 24.75 -12.63
N ARG A 552 -4.66 24.15 -13.80
CA ARG A 552 -5.81 24.40 -14.67
C ARG A 552 -6.54 23.11 -14.99
N LEU A 553 -7.78 22.98 -14.48
CA LEU A 553 -8.66 21.82 -14.62
C LEU A 553 -9.92 22.16 -15.41
N TYR A 554 -10.24 21.31 -16.38
CA TYR A 554 -11.45 21.42 -17.19
C TYR A 554 -12.20 20.09 -17.29
N TYR A 555 -13.53 20.15 -17.30
CA TYR A 555 -14.42 19.02 -17.60
C TYR A 555 -14.16 17.79 -16.71
N GLN A 556 -14.24 18.00 -15.40
CA GLN A 556 -13.95 16.99 -14.39
C GLN A 556 -15.22 16.63 -13.61
N ASP A 557 -15.37 15.36 -13.26
CA ASP A 557 -16.41 14.85 -12.38
C ASP A 557 -15.78 14.52 -11.03
N SER A 558 -16.17 15.32 -10.03
CA SER A 558 -15.72 15.17 -8.65
C SER A 558 -14.19 15.11 -8.48
N PRO A 559 -13.39 16.00 -9.11
CA PRO A 559 -11.94 16.04 -8.88
C PRO A 559 -11.64 16.42 -7.42
N THR A 560 -10.50 15.95 -6.92
CA THR A 560 -9.99 16.32 -5.60
C THR A 560 -8.68 17.10 -5.75
N VAL A 561 -8.66 18.33 -5.25
CA VAL A 561 -7.48 19.20 -5.20
C VAL A 561 -7.29 19.61 -3.76
N THR A 562 -6.32 18.98 -3.08
CA THR A 562 -6.14 19.19 -1.64
C THR A 562 -4.70 19.34 -1.20
N LYS A 563 -4.45 20.12 -0.15
CA LYS A 563 -3.12 20.31 0.46
C LYS A 563 -2.04 20.82 -0.52
N ASN A 564 -2.43 21.40 -1.66
CA ASN A 564 -1.45 21.89 -2.62
C ASN A 564 -0.99 23.30 -2.24
N ARG A 565 0.29 23.58 -2.48
CA ARG A 565 0.90 24.89 -2.29
C ARG A 565 1.24 25.50 -3.64
N LEU A 566 0.82 26.74 -3.87
CA LEU A 566 1.12 27.48 -5.08
C LEU A 566 1.85 28.76 -4.74
N ALA A 567 2.98 29.01 -5.42
CA ALA A 567 3.72 30.26 -5.31
C ALA A 567 4.11 30.72 -6.71
N MET A 568 3.49 31.81 -7.16
CA MET A 568 3.67 32.33 -8.52
C MET A 568 3.93 33.84 -8.48
N ASN A 569 5.10 34.24 -8.98
CA ASN A 569 5.46 35.64 -9.18
C ASN A 569 6.17 35.84 -10.54
N SER A 570 5.46 36.32 -11.56
CA SER A 570 5.99 36.48 -12.91
C SER A 570 6.01 37.95 -13.36
N PRO A 571 7.17 38.64 -13.35
CA PRO A 571 7.22 40.08 -13.60
C PRO A 571 6.86 40.52 -15.04
N TYR A 572 6.61 39.58 -15.97
CA TYR A 572 6.41 39.88 -17.40
C TYR A 572 5.01 39.62 -17.94
N THR A 573 4.13 38.96 -17.16
CA THR A 573 2.74 38.73 -17.57
C THR A 573 1.79 39.76 -16.96
N SER A 574 0.80 40.17 -17.74
CA SER A 574 -0.23 41.08 -17.27
C SER A 574 -1.28 40.37 -16.42
N THR A 575 -1.52 39.07 -16.53
CA THR A 575 -2.59 38.41 -15.74
C THR A 575 -2.26 36.96 -15.49
N ILE A 576 -2.29 36.55 -14.23
CA ILE A 576 -1.96 35.20 -13.75
C ILE A 576 -3.19 34.54 -13.15
N TYR A 577 -3.28 33.23 -13.29
CA TYR A 577 -4.30 32.40 -12.66
C TYR A 577 -3.63 31.39 -11.72
N GLY A 578 -3.81 31.50 -10.41
CA GLY A 578 -3.32 30.49 -9.47
C GLY A 578 -4.00 29.14 -9.77
N TYR A 579 -5.24 29.03 -9.32
CA TYR A 579 -6.12 27.91 -9.64
C TYR A 579 -7.15 28.31 -10.69
N TYR A 580 -7.34 27.47 -11.69
CA TYR A 580 -8.33 27.67 -12.75
C TYR A 580 -9.18 26.40 -12.90
N LEU A 581 -10.41 26.44 -12.40
CA LEU A 581 -11.35 25.33 -12.38
C LEU A 581 -12.54 25.66 -13.27
N THR A 582 -12.87 24.81 -14.24
CA THR A 582 -14.00 25.07 -15.13
C THR A 582 -14.74 23.79 -15.53
N TYR A 583 -16.07 23.76 -15.37
CA TYR A 583 -16.85 22.52 -15.53
C TYR A 583 -16.30 21.38 -14.67
N CYS A 584 -16.00 21.69 -13.40
CA CYS A 584 -15.69 20.69 -12.38
C CYS A 584 -16.99 20.45 -11.60
N ASP A 585 -17.70 19.38 -11.93
CA ASP A 585 -19.07 19.17 -11.49
C ASP A 585 -19.17 18.12 -10.39
N ASN A 586 -20.38 17.99 -9.85
CA ASN A 586 -20.75 17.09 -8.76
C ASN A 586 -19.98 17.39 -7.47
N ALA A 587 -19.45 16.36 -6.81
CA ALA A 587 -18.90 16.44 -5.47
C ALA A 587 -17.42 16.80 -5.50
N PHE A 588 -17.02 17.80 -6.28
CA PHE A 588 -15.62 18.17 -6.34
C PHE A 588 -15.16 18.72 -4.99
N ILE A 589 -13.91 18.41 -4.65
CA ILE A 589 -13.28 18.78 -3.38
C ILE A 589 -12.10 19.69 -3.71
N PHE A 590 -12.13 20.91 -3.19
CA PHE A 590 -11.03 21.86 -3.26
C PHE A 590 -10.74 22.34 -1.83
N THR A 591 -9.83 21.66 -1.13
CA THR A 591 -9.61 21.93 0.31
C THR A 591 -8.16 22.06 0.72
N ASP A 592 -7.90 22.82 1.77
CA ASP A 592 -6.57 22.88 2.41
C ASP A 592 -5.45 23.35 1.45
N ASN A 593 -5.80 24.09 0.39
CA ASN A 593 -4.80 24.61 -0.56
C ASN A 593 -4.32 26.00 -0.13
N SER A 594 -3.01 26.23 -0.28
CA SER A 594 -2.39 27.54 -0.13
C SER A 594 -1.96 28.09 -1.49
N ALA A 595 -2.19 29.38 -1.74
CA ALA A 595 -1.74 30.05 -2.95
C ALA A 595 -1.28 31.48 -2.68
N VAL A 596 -0.13 31.81 -3.25
CA VAL A 596 0.43 33.16 -3.34
C VAL A 596 0.58 33.53 -4.81
N VAL A 597 -0.21 34.52 -5.26
CA VAL A 597 -0.16 35.05 -6.64
C VAL A 597 0.23 36.54 -6.59
N GLY A 598 1.53 36.81 -6.71
CA GLY A 598 2.11 38.14 -6.48
C GLY A 598 3.45 38.06 -5.73
N PRO A 599 4.01 39.19 -5.24
CA PRO A 599 3.39 40.52 -5.12
C PRO A 599 3.56 41.42 -6.35
N ASP A 600 4.26 41.01 -7.40
CA ASP A 600 4.51 41.87 -8.57
C ASP A 600 3.38 41.81 -9.62
N ASN A 601 2.40 40.94 -9.41
CA ASN A 601 1.34 40.65 -10.38
C ASN A 601 -0.07 40.93 -9.89
N TYR A 602 -0.98 41.03 -10.86
CA TYR A 602 -2.42 41.01 -10.62
C TYR A 602 -3.04 39.83 -11.35
N GLY A 603 -4.17 39.33 -10.85
CA GLY A 603 -4.74 38.11 -11.38
C GLY A 603 -5.82 37.51 -10.51
N TYR A 604 -5.83 36.18 -10.46
CA TYR A 604 -6.84 35.38 -9.79
C TYR A 604 -6.14 34.42 -8.82
N GLY A 605 -6.52 34.43 -7.54
CA GLY A 605 -6.14 33.36 -6.62
C GLY A 605 -6.79 32.05 -7.06
N ALA A 606 -8.12 32.08 -7.21
CA ALA A 606 -8.91 31.02 -7.84
C ALA A 606 -9.93 31.59 -8.83
N TYR A 607 -9.98 31.02 -10.03
CA TYR A 607 -11.01 31.24 -11.03
C TYR A 607 -11.86 29.98 -11.16
N VAL A 608 -13.14 30.07 -10.79
CA VAL A 608 -14.07 28.93 -10.75
C VAL A 608 -15.29 29.25 -11.62
N SER A 609 -15.48 28.51 -12.70
CA SER A 609 -16.50 28.78 -13.71
C SER A 609 -17.32 27.56 -14.08
N ASN A 610 -18.64 27.67 -14.06
CA ASN A 610 -19.53 26.60 -14.48
C ASN A 610 -19.29 25.27 -13.76
N CYS A 611 -18.84 25.33 -12.50
CA CYS A 611 -18.70 24.18 -11.63
C CYS A 611 -20.02 24.03 -10.86
N ASP A 612 -20.73 22.93 -11.08
CA ASP A 612 -22.05 22.72 -10.51
C ASP A 612 -22.08 21.48 -9.60
N GLY A 613 -22.38 21.68 -8.32
CA GLY A 613 -22.67 20.59 -7.38
C GLY A 613 -24.00 19.90 -7.67
N ALA A 614 -24.21 18.72 -7.10
CA ALA A 614 -25.45 17.95 -7.24
C ALA A 614 -26.38 18.11 -6.01
N PRO A 615 -27.70 17.91 -6.13
CA PRO A 615 -28.60 17.87 -4.97
C PRO A 615 -28.17 16.81 -3.94
N GLY A 616 -27.86 17.22 -2.72
CA GLY A 616 -27.35 16.34 -1.67
C GLY A 616 -25.85 16.03 -1.76
N ASN A 617 -25.15 16.62 -2.73
CA ASN A 617 -23.71 16.44 -2.93
C ASN A 617 -23.11 17.73 -3.53
N SER A 618 -23.01 18.75 -2.68
CA SER A 618 -22.46 20.06 -3.04
C SER A 618 -20.96 19.97 -3.29
N GLY A 619 -20.45 20.74 -4.25
CA GLY A 619 -19.00 20.93 -4.39
C GLY A 619 -18.46 21.68 -3.16
N LEU A 620 -17.35 21.21 -2.60
CA LEU A 620 -16.75 21.74 -1.38
C LEU A 620 -15.50 22.55 -1.73
N PHE A 621 -15.51 23.83 -1.34
CA PHE A 621 -14.37 24.73 -1.47
C PHE A 621 -14.04 25.28 -0.07
N ALA A 622 -13.10 24.66 0.65
CA ALA A 622 -12.93 24.92 2.07
C ALA A 622 -11.50 24.94 2.57
N ASN A 623 -11.22 25.59 3.71
CA ASN A 623 -9.88 25.60 4.32
C ASN A 623 -8.75 26.13 3.42
N ASN A 624 -9.05 26.96 2.41
CA ASN A 624 -8.01 27.46 1.52
C ASN A 624 -7.47 28.81 2.01
N MET A 625 -6.16 28.99 1.90
CA MET A 625 -5.46 30.27 2.10
C MET A 625 -5.04 30.84 0.74
N LEU A 626 -5.72 31.87 0.26
CA LEU A 626 -5.49 32.43 -1.08
C LEU A 626 -5.11 33.90 -0.99
N SER A 627 -3.86 34.23 -1.29
CA SER A 627 -3.37 35.60 -1.38
C SER A 627 -3.07 36.01 -2.82
N VAL A 628 -3.52 37.20 -3.20
CA VAL A 628 -3.30 37.73 -4.55
C VAL A 628 -3.17 39.24 -4.58
N GLY A 629 -2.32 39.71 -5.48
CA GLY A 629 -2.32 41.10 -5.91
C GLY A 629 -0.96 41.76 -5.84
N ASN A 630 -0.96 43.01 -6.30
CA ASN A 630 0.21 43.87 -6.32
C ASN A 630 -0.16 45.19 -5.61
N PRO A 631 0.48 45.50 -4.46
CA PRO A 631 0.17 46.70 -3.68
C PRO A 631 0.52 48.01 -4.39
N LEU A 632 1.28 47.96 -5.49
CA LEU A 632 1.69 49.12 -6.28
C LEU A 632 0.90 49.26 -7.59
N SER A 633 -0.11 48.40 -7.81
CA SER A 633 -0.87 48.34 -9.06
C SER A 633 -2.34 48.70 -8.87
N THR A 634 -2.86 49.53 -9.77
CA THR A 634 -4.29 49.84 -9.88
C THR A 634 -5.07 48.81 -10.70
N SER A 635 -4.40 47.78 -11.23
CA SER A 635 -5.05 46.70 -11.97
C SER A 635 -5.90 45.82 -11.04
N THR A 636 -6.94 45.22 -11.60
CA THR A 636 -7.88 44.40 -10.84
C THR A 636 -7.28 43.07 -10.43
N SER A 637 -7.41 42.72 -9.15
CA SER A 637 -7.12 41.39 -8.61
C SER A 637 -8.36 40.76 -7.98
N TYR A 638 -8.49 39.44 -8.12
CA TYR A 638 -9.59 38.66 -7.60
C TYR A 638 -9.05 37.54 -6.70
N GLY A 639 -9.43 37.53 -5.42
CA GLY A 639 -9.09 36.41 -4.53
C GLY A 639 -9.75 35.12 -5.04
N ILE A 640 -11.07 35.09 -5.00
CA ILE A 640 -11.91 34.06 -5.62
C ILE A 640 -12.86 34.73 -6.62
N TYR A 641 -12.81 34.27 -7.86
CA TYR A 641 -13.74 34.64 -8.92
C TYR A 641 -14.65 33.44 -9.20
N MET A 642 -15.95 33.59 -8.94
CA MET A 642 -16.97 32.58 -9.21
C MET A 642 -17.95 33.06 -10.27
N THR A 643 -18.08 32.31 -11.37
CA THR A 643 -19.10 32.59 -12.39
C THR A 643 -19.93 31.38 -12.78
N ASN A 644 -21.26 31.53 -12.79
CA ASN A 644 -22.22 30.51 -13.19
C ASN A 644 -22.05 29.17 -12.45
N ASN A 645 -21.67 29.22 -11.18
CA ASN A 645 -21.55 28.04 -10.33
C ASN A 645 -22.81 27.86 -9.51
N SER A 646 -23.21 26.62 -9.26
CA SER A 646 -24.39 26.30 -8.48
C SER A 646 -24.10 25.23 -7.43
N ARG A 647 -24.80 25.30 -6.29
CA ARG A 647 -24.72 24.28 -5.22
C ARG A 647 -23.31 24.11 -4.64
N MET A 648 -22.57 25.20 -4.54
CA MET A 648 -21.23 25.24 -3.94
C MET A 648 -21.28 25.57 -2.45
N MET A 649 -20.50 24.87 -1.63
CA MET A 649 -20.24 25.23 -0.24
C MET A 649 -18.85 25.84 -0.14
N LEU A 650 -18.79 27.16 0.07
CA LEU A 650 -17.56 27.88 0.34
C LEU A 650 -17.48 28.11 1.84
N THR A 651 -16.52 27.48 2.50
CA THR A 651 -16.45 27.58 3.96
C THR A 651 -15.05 27.57 4.54
N ASN A 652 -14.84 28.31 5.63
CA ASN A 652 -13.55 28.34 6.30
C ASN A 652 -12.38 28.69 5.36
N ASN A 653 -12.58 29.59 4.38
CA ASN A 653 -11.48 30.06 3.52
C ASN A 653 -10.93 31.39 4.05
N SER A 654 -9.61 31.56 4.04
CA SER A 654 -8.93 32.84 4.24
C SER A 654 -8.48 33.39 2.89
N VAL A 655 -9.09 34.49 2.45
CA VAL A 655 -8.83 35.08 1.14
C VAL A 655 -8.39 36.52 1.29
N PHE A 656 -7.19 36.82 0.81
CA PHE A 656 -6.55 38.11 0.96
C PHE A 656 -6.18 38.73 -0.38
N VAL A 657 -6.69 39.94 -0.64
CA VAL A 657 -6.34 40.73 -1.80
C VAL A 657 -5.63 42.00 -1.37
N LYS A 658 -4.39 42.20 -1.84
CA LYS A 658 -3.62 43.43 -1.59
C LYS A 658 -3.40 44.18 -2.91
N SER A 659 -4.14 45.28 -3.12
CA SER A 659 -4.15 45.99 -4.42
C SER A 659 -4.72 47.40 -4.33
N ASP A 660 -4.13 48.35 -5.05
CA ASP A 660 -4.66 49.72 -5.20
C ASP A 660 -5.80 49.83 -6.24
N GLY A 661 -6.25 48.72 -6.82
CA GLY A 661 -7.33 48.68 -7.81
C GLY A 661 -8.72 48.84 -7.18
N THR A 662 -9.50 49.83 -7.62
CA THR A 662 -10.88 50.06 -7.15
C THR A 662 -11.88 48.96 -7.54
N SER A 663 -11.50 48.13 -8.51
CA SER A 663 -12.28 46.96 -8.94
C SER A 663 -11.80 45.65 -8.30
N SER A 664 -10.76 45.68 -7.47
CA SER A 664 -10.23 44.49 -6.81
C SER A 664 -11.19 43.97 -5.75
N ARG A 665 -11.28 42.65 -5.60
CA ARG A 665 -12.30 41.97 -4.78
C ARG A 665 -11.75 40.68 -4.19
N ALA A 666 -11.89 40.46 -2.89
CA ALA A 666 -11.54 39.17 -2.28
C ALA A 666 -12.50 38.07 -2.74
N PHE A 667 -13.81 38.36 -2.78
CA PHE A 667 -14.79 37.47 -3.37
C PHE A 667 -15.60 38.18 -4.47
N TYR A 668 -15.67 37.57 -5.65
CA TYR A 668 -16.50 38.04 -6.76
C TYR A 668 -17.38 36.92 -7.28
N ALA A 669 -18.69 37.15 -7.34
CA ALA A 669 -19.65 36.16 -7.78
C ALA A 669 -20.64 36.68 -8.83
N THR A 670 -20.81 35.93 -9.92
CA THR A 670 -21.71 36.29 -11.03
C THR A 670 -22.50 35.11 -11.58
N GLY A 671 -23.84 35.21 -11.64
CA GLY A 671 -24.68 34.12 -12.17
C GLY A 671 -24.64 32.81 -11.36
N GLY A 672 -25.50 31.85 -11.69
CA GLY A 672 -25.67 30.64 -10.89
C GLY A 672 -26.52 30.85 -9.63
N GLY A 673 -26.54 29.88 -8.72
CA GLY A 673 -27.32 29.98 -7.48
C GLY A 673 -27.21 28.77 -6.56
N LEU A 674 -27.86 28.84 -5.39
CA LEU A 674 -27.80 27.80 -4.35
C LEU A 674 -26.40 27.61 -3.75
N ASN A 675 -25.56 28.65 -3.76
CA ASN A 675 -24.24 28.62 -3.13
C ASN A 675 -24.29 29.11 -1.68
N GLU A 676 -23.49 28.51 -0.82
CA GLU A 676 -23.43 28.79 0.62
C GLU A 676 -22.06 29.36 0.98
N LEU A 677 -22.05 30.46 1.74
CA LEU A 677 -20.84 31.11 2.22
C LEU A 677 -20.87 31.12 3.76
N ILE A 678 -20.01 30.33 4.41
CA ILE A 678 -20.02 30.19 5.88
C ILE A 678 -18.58 30.23 6.44
N ASN A 679 -18.31 30.94 7.53
CA ASN A 679 -16.98 30.99 8.17
C ASN A 679 -15.82 31.48 7.29
N ASN A 680 -16.07 32.18 6.18
CA ASN A 680 -14.98 32.67 5.33
C ASN A 680 -14.47 34.02 5.81
N SER A 681 -13.18 34.27 5.66
CA SER A 681 -12.56 35.59 5.81
C SER A 681 -12.20 36.17 4.44
N PHE A 682 -13.00 37.12 3.97
CA PHE A 682 -12.81 37.82 2.69
C PHE A 682 -12.28 39.23 2.91
N VAL A 683 -11.04 39.47 2.49
CA VAL A 683 -10.26 40.62 2.91
C VAL A 683 -9.62 41.32 1.72
N THR A 684 -9.90 42.61 1.54
CA THR A 684 -9.24 43.44 0.53
C THR A 684 -8.53 44.61 1.19
N GLU A 685 -7.21 44.60 1.23
CA GLU A 685 -6.40 45.77 1.59
C GLU A 685 -6.20 46.62 0.32
N GLY A 686 -6.94 47.73 0.25
CA GLY A 686 -7.06 48.59 -0.92
C GLY A 686 -8.42 49.28 -1.03
N PRO A 687 -8.67 50.03 -2.11
CA PRO A 687 -9.95 50.71 -2.35
C PRO A 687 -11.07 49.79 -2.89
N GLY A 688 -10.78 48.49 -3.06
CA GLY A 688 -11.72 47.49 -3.56
C GLY A 688 -12.74 47.00 -2.52
N TYR A 689 -13.46 45.93 -2.86
CA TYR A 689 -14.53 45.35 -2.01
C TYR A 689 -14.06 44.07 -1.32
N ALA A 690 -14.58 43.77 -0.14
CA ALA A 690 -14.44 42.43 0.46
C ALA A 690 -15.21 41.40 -0.37
N ALA A 691 -16.45 41.72 -0.74
CA ALA A 691 -17.30 40.85 -1.55
C ALA A 691 -18.12 41.62 -2.58
N TYR A 692 -18.27 41.08 -3.78
CA TYR A 692 -19.07 41.68 -4.84
C TYR A 692 -19.97 40.63 -5.47
N PHE A 693 -21.28 40.84 -5.38
CA PHE A 693 -22.31 39.97 -5.92
C PHE A 693 -23.00 40.69 -7.09
N ALA A 694 -22.82 40.18 -8.32
CA ALA A 694 -23.47 40.77 -9.49
C ALA A 694 -24.99 40.61 -9.45
N SER A 695 -25.70 41.43 -10.24
CA SER A 695 -27.17 41.53 -10.20
C SER A 695 -27.92 40.25 -10.59
N ASN A 696 -27.27 39.32 -11.28
CA ASN A 696 -27.83 38.02 -11.65
C ASN A 696 -27.45 36.88 -10.68
N TYR A 697 -26.67 37.18 -9.62
CA TYR A 697 -26.27 36.21 -8.62
C TYR A 697 -27.33 36.10 -7.53
N THR A 698 -27.66 34.87 -7.12
CA THR A 698 -28.57 34.62 -5.99
C THR A 698 -27.79 34.02 -4.82
N LEU A 699 -27.78 34.74 -3.70
CA LEU A 699 -27.16 34.30 -2.47
C LEU A 699 -28.20 33.50 -1.66
N SER A 700 -28.02 32.18 -1.54
CA SER A 700 -28.98 31.31 -0.85
C SER A 700 -28.75 31.21 0.66
N ASN A 701 -27.49 31.22 1.08
CA ASN A 701 -27.10 31.26 2.49
C ASN A 701 -25.75 31.97 2.62
N SER A 702 -25.64 32.83 3.63
CA SER A 702 -24.42 33.57 3.93
C SER A 702 -24.47 33.98 5.39
N ASP A 703 -23.59 33.42 6.22
CA ASP A 703 -23.51 33.78 7.63
C ASP A 703 -22.15 33.45 8.24
N TYR A 704 -21.82 34.02 9.40
CA TYR A 704 -20.53 33.82 10.09
C TYR A 704 -19.31 34.12 9.23
N ASN A 705 -19.41 35.01 8.23
CA ASN A 705 -18.25 35.40 7.42
C ASN A 705 -17.62 36.68 8.00
N ASN A 706 -16.31 36.82 7.85
CA ASN A 706 -15.63 38.10 7.99
C ASN A 706 -15.54 38.78 6.62
N TYR A 707 -16.10 39.98 6.51
CA TYR A 707 -15.90 40.85 5.35
C TYR A 707 -15.07 42.05 5.80
N TYR A 708 -13.90 42.25 5.21
CA TYR A 708 -13.06 43.40 5.56
C TYR A 708 -12.48 44.08 4.32
N THR A 709 -12.51 45.41 4.31
CA THR A 709 -11.79 46.20 3.32
C THR A 709 -11.38 47.54 3.91
N THR A 710 -10.25 48.08 3.45
CA THR A 710 -9.87 49.47 3.74
C THR A 710 -10.55 50.49 2.81
N GLY A 711 -11.31 50.01 1.82
CA GLY A 711 -12.06 50.81 0.86
C GLY A 711 -13.31 51.46 1.46
N SER A 712 -13.93 52.36 0.70
CA SER A 712 -15.13 53.10 1.17
C SER A 712 -16.40 52.25 1.19
N ASN A 713 -16.42 51.13 0.46
CA ASN A 713 -17.57 50.24 0.35
C ASN A 713 -17.14 48.82 0.71
N LEU A 714 -17.78 48.26 1.73
CA LEU A 714 -17.51 46.89 2.18
C LEU A 714 -17.82 45.86 1.09
N ALA A 715 -19.01 45.96 0.49
CA ALA A 715 -19.51 44.99 -0.47
C ALA A 715 -20.39 45.64 -1.53
N TYR A 716 -20.68 44.89 -2.60
CA TYR A 716 -21.68 45.26 -3.59
C TYR A 716 -22.79 44.21 -3.66
N PHE A 717 -24.03 44.63 -3.44
CA PHE A 717 -25.24 43.82 -3.63
C PHE A 717 -26.41 44.74 -3.97
N ASN A 718 -26.91 44.68 -5.20
CA ASN A 718 -27.92 45.62 -5.73
C ASN A 718 -27.56 47.12 -5.54
N GLY A 719 -26.27 47.42 -5.48
CA GLY A 719 -25.72 48.73 -5.13
C GLY A 719 -24.56 48.60 -4.14
N ASP A 720 -23.83 49.70 -3.95
CA ASP A 720 -22.74 49.78 -2.98
C ASP A 720 -23.26 49.70 -1.54
N GLN A 721 -22.65 48.83 -0.74
CA GLN A 721 -22.92 48.68 0.69
C GLN A 721 -21.70 49.21 1.46
N PRO A 722 -21.82 50.34 2.18
CA PRO A 722 -20.68 50.97 2.86
C PRO A 722 -20.16 50.15 4.05
N ASP A 723 -21.03 49.38 4.71
CA ASP A 723 -20.72 48.62 5.91
C ASP A 723 -21.54 47.32 6.00
N LEU A 724 -21.22 46.50 7.01
CA LEU A 724 -21.88 45.21 7.22
C LEU A 724 -23.36 45.36 7.56
N ALA A 725 -23.74 46.39 8.33
CA ALA A 725 -25.13 46.64 8.69
C ALA A 725 -26.00 46.91 7.44
N SER A 726 -25.45 47.63 6.46
CA SER A 726 -26.11 47.88 5.17
C SER A 726 -26.25 46.61 4.35
N LEU A 727 -25.20 45.76 4.31
CA LEU A 727 -25.24 44.46 3.65
C LEU A 727 -26.27 43.51 4.28
N GLN A 728 -26.35 43.44 5.61
CA GLN A 728 -27.34 42.66 6.36
C GLN A 728 -28.76 43.14 6.04
N ALA A 729 -28.99 44.45 6.01
CA ALA A 729 -30.31 45.03 5.75
C ALA A 729 -30.82 44.73 4.33
N VAL A 730 -29.94 44.74 3.32
CA VAL A 730 -30.35 44.48 1.92
C VAL A 730 -30.47 43.00 1.60
N THR A 731 -29.69 42.13 2.24
CA THR A 731 -29.70 40.68 1.98
C THR A 731 -30.66 39.91 2.86
N GLY A 732 -30.90 40.38 4.10
CA GLY A 732 -31.58 39.59 5.13
C GLY A 732 -30.77 38.38 5.64
N LEU A 733 -29.48 38.33 5.31
CA LEU A 733 -28.53 37.29 5.68
C LEU A 733 -27.41 37.89 6.55
N ASN A 734 -26.34 37.13 6.83
CA ASN A 734 -25.14 37.59 7.53
C ASN A 734 -25.38 38.04 8.97
N ALA A 735 -26.32 37.42 9.68
CA ALA A 735 -26.72 37.82 11.03
C ALA A 735 -25.59 37.76 12.07
N ASN A 736 -24.69 36.78 11.94
CA ASN A 736 -23.54 36.52 12.80
C ASN A 736 -22.20 36.82 12.12
N SER A 737 -22.23 37.27 10.85
CA SER A 737 -21.03 37.77 10.17
C SER A 737 -20.44 38.98 10.89
N ILE A 738 -19.15 39.23 10.67
CA ILE A 738 -18.39 40.33 11.27
C ILE A 738 -17.56 41.09 10.21
N SER A 739 -16.99 42.22 10.61
CA SER A 739 -16.15 43.05 9.76
C SER A 739 -14.98 43.61 10.56
N VAL A 740 -13.89 42.83 10.60
CA VAL A 740 -12.68 43.13 11.36
C VAL A 740 -11.45 42.81 10.53
N ASP A 741 -10.37 43.55 10.76
CA ASP A 741 -9.07 43.22 10.18
C ASP A 741 -8.58 41.91 10.82
N PRO A 742 -8.30 40.84 10.03
CA PRO A 742 -7.73 39.61 10.56
C PRO A 742 -6.30 39.77 11.05
N VAL A 743 -5.60 40.83 10.61
CA VAL A 743 -4.18 41.06 10.90
C VAL A 743 -3.36 39.82 10.50
N TYR A 744 -3.48 39.37 9.25
CA TYR A 744 -2.73 38.20 8.77
C TYR A 744 -1.21 38.35 9.00
N GLN A 745 -0.51 37.24 9.26
CA GLN A 745 0.92 37.24 9.54
C GLN A 745 1.75 37.89 8.42
N SER A 746 1.46 37.56 7.15
CA SER A 746 2.07 38.21 6.00
C SER A 746 1.16 38.15 4.75
N PHE A 747 1.69 38.55 3.59
CA PHE A 747 0.99 38.34 2.32
C PHE A 747 1.05 36.88 1.88
N GLU A 748 2.13 36.18 2.22
CA GLU A 748 2.37 34.77 1.90
C GLU A 748 1.74 33.81 2.90
N ASP A 749 1.42 34.31 4.09
CA ASP A 749 0.92 33.54 5.23
C ASP A 749 -0.34 34.19 5.81
N LEU A 750 -1.48 33.49 5.66
CA LEU A 750 -2.79 33.98 6.07
C LEU A 750 -3.30 33.38 7.39
N HIS A 751 -2.39 32.89 8.25
CA HIS A 751 -2.75 32.61 9.65
C HIS A 751 -3.20 33.91 10.34
N VAL A 752 -4.23 33.80 11.16
CA VAL A 752 -4.97 34.94 11.71
C VAL A 752 -4.37 35.39 13.04
N CYS A 753 -4.24 36.69 13.23
CA CYS A 753 -3.74 37.26 14.49
C CYS A 753 -4.81 38.03 15.29
N SER A 754 -6.02 38.16 14.74
CA SER A 754 -7.11 38.93 15.34
C SER A 754 -7.99 38.05 16.23
N ASP A 755 -7.93 38.27 17.55
CA ASP A 755 -8.80 37.62 18.55
C ASP A 755 -10.30 37.74 18.23
N SER A 756 -10.70 38.71 17.39
CA SER A 756 -12.10 38.91 17.00
C SER A 756 -12.63 37.84 16.04
N LEU A 757 -11.75 37.08 15.38
CA LEU A 757 -12.14 35.96 14.52
C LEU A 757 -12.14 34.61 15.27
N ASN A 758 -11.55 34.57 16.46
CA ASN A 758 -11.50 33.38 17.31
C ASN A 758 -12.88 33.11 17.95
N ALA A 759 -13.28 31.84 17.97
CA ALA A 759 -14.56 31.30 18.42
C ALA A 759 -15.78 32.02 17.81
N ALA A 760 -15.59 32.64 16.64
CA ALA A 760 -16.58 33.51 16.01
C ALA A 760 -17.38 32.83 14.90
N GLY A 761 -17.05 31.59 14.52
CA GLY A 761 -17.68 30.81 13.48
C GLY A 761 -18.74 29.82 13.98
N THR A 762 -19.17 28.92 13.09
CA THR A 762 -20.13 27.82 13.38
C THR A 762 -19.60 26.48 12.88
N PRO A 763 -19.79 25.34 13.59
CA PRO A 763 -19.28 24.04 13.15
C PRO A 763 -19.78 23.58 11.78
N ILE A 764 -18.88 23.05 10.95
CA ILE A 764 -19.21 22.46 9.64
C ILE A 764 -18.81 20.98 9.64
N ALA A 765 -19.80 20.09 9.49
CA ALA A 765 -19.56 18.65 9.64
C ALA A 765 -18.58 18.05 8.62
N SER A 766 -18.45 18.66 7.43
CA SER A 766 -17.52 18.22 6.39
C SER A 766 -16.12 18.82 6.51
N VAL A 767 -15.87 19.72 7.47
CA VAL A 767 -14.58 20.40 7.68
C VAL A 767 -14.26 20.39 9.16
N THR A 768 -13.57 19.34 9.62
CA THR A 768 -13.28 19.10 11.05
C THR A 768 -11.86 19.43 11.46
N MET A 769 -10.97 19.62 10.49
CA MET A 769 -9.60 20.06 10.69
C MET A 769 -9.46 21.45 10.05
N ASP A 770 -8.49 22.25 10.48
CA ASP A 770 -8.05 23.45 9.79
C ASP A 770 -6.95 23.13 8.74
N ILE A 771 -6.37 24.16 8.14
CA ILE A 771 -5.35 23.99 7.09
C ILE A 771 -4.05 23.35 7.61
N ASP A 772 -3.71 23.53 8.88
CA ASP A 772 -2.52 22.97 9.52
C ASP A 772 -2.73 21.54 10.02
N GLY A 773 -3.97 21.03 9.92
CA GLY A 773 -4.34 19.74 10.44
C GLY A 773 -4.57 19.74 11.96
N ALA A 774 -4.89 20.89 12.55
CA ALA A 774 -5.42 21.00 13.91
C ALA A 774 -6.95 20.80 13.92
N PRO A 775 -7.53 20.13 14.93
CA PRO A 775 -8.98 19.96 15.02
C PRO A 775 -9.69 21.30 15.27
N ARG A 776 -10.78 21.55 14.54
CA ARG A 776 -11.66 22.70 14.79
C ARG A 776 -12.53 22.49 16.04
N ASP A 777 -12.84 23.58 16.77
CA ASP A 777 -13.74 23.51 17.91
C ASP A 777 -15.14 23.03 17.49
N GLY A 778 -15.64 22.02 18.19
CA GLY A 778 -16.91 21.36 17.86
C GLY A 778 -18.17 22.20 18.13
N SER A 779 -18.02 23.41 18.68
CA SER A 779 -19.12 24.29 19.06
C SER A 779 -18.99 25.72 18.53
N THR A 780 -17.77 26.26 18.55
CA THR A 780 -17.44 27.64 18.16
C THR A 780 -16.09 27.65 17.46
N PRO A 781 -16.00 27.16 16.21
CA PRO A 781 -14.75 27.22 15.44
C PRO A 781 -14.44 28.65 15.01
N ASP A 782 -13.26 28.84 14.43
CA ASP A 782 -12.82 30.15 13.99
C ASP A 782 -13.31 30.51 12.59
N ILE A 783 -13.36 31.82 12.30
CA ILE A 783 -13.61 32.31 10.94
C ILE A 783 -12.29 32.35 10.17
N GLY A 784 -12.25 31.65 9.05
CA GLY A 784 -11.05 31.50 8.21
C GLY A 784 -10.58 30.06 8.10
N ALA A 785 -9.46 29.87 7.40
CA ALA A 785 -8.83 28.57 7.15
C ALA A 785 -8.02 28.03 8.33
N ASP A 786 -7.73 28.89 9.29
CA ASP A 786 -6.91 28.65 10.48
C ASP A 786 -7.82 28.44 11.71
N GLU A 787 -7.45 27.53 12.61
CA GLU A 787 -8.03 27.41 13.94
C GLU A 787 -6.96 27.76 14.99
N PHE A 788 -7.16 28.86 15.69
CA PHE A 788 -6.20 29.47 16.57
C PHE A 788 -6.81 29.81 17.93
N GLY A 789 -6.12 29.42 18.99
CA GLY A 789 -6.46 29.83 20.34
C GLY A 789 -5.94 31.25 20.63
N PRO A 790 -6.61 32.03 21.51
CA PRO A 790 -5.93 33.15 22.13
C PRO A 790 -4.77 32.58 22.96
N LEU A 791 -3.62 33.25 23.00
CA LEU A 791 -2.52 32.86 23.91
C LEU A 791 -3.02 32.97 25.36
N SER A 792 -3.60 31.90 25.90
CA SER A 792 -4.06 31.85 27.29
C SER A 792 -2.85 31.65 28.19
N GLY A 793 -2.71 32.37 29.30
CA GLY A 793 -1.54 32.24 30.19
C GLY A 793 -1.51 30.97 31.07
N ASN A 794 -2.07 29.83 30.60
CA ASN A 794 -2.19 28.60 31.39
C ASN A 794 -2.16 27.34 30.48
N PHE A 795 -1.01 27.05 29.87
CA PHE A 795 -0.76 25.94 28.93
C PHE A 795 0.17 24.83 29.44
N LEU A 796 0.87 25.00 30.57
CA LEU A 796 1.71 23.97 31.22
C LEU A 796 0.91 23.05 32.16
N GLY A 797 -0.34 23.41 32.48
CA GLY A 797 -1.21 22.64 33.37
C GLY A 797 -0.92 22.87 34.86
N ALA A 798 -1.45 21.98 35.71
CA ALA A 798 -1.24 22.08 37.17
C ALA A 798 0.18 21.63 37.56
N ASP A 799 0.65 22.09 38.72
CA ASP A 799 1.95 21.67 39.30
C ASP A 799 2.08 20.14 39.38
N LEU A 800 3.27 19.63 39.07
CA LEU A 800 3.54 18.19 38.92
C LEU A 800 4.55 17.68 39.96
N LEU A 801 4.51 16.36 40.20
CA LEU A 801 5.43 15.61 41.05
C LEU A 801 6.28 14.67 40.17
N ILE A 802 7.59 14.64 40.40
CA ILE A 802 8.52 13.69 39.76
C ILE A 802 9.17 12.78 40.82
N CYS A 803 9.26 11.48 40.57
CA CYS A 803 9.94 10.55 41.49
C CYS A 803 11.47 10.55 41.23
N THR A 804 12.27 10.09 42.21
CA THR A 804 13.74 10.11 42.10
C THR A 804 14.25 9.31 40.89
N ASN A 805 15.15 9.91 40.10
CA ASN A 805 15.75 9.31 38.89
C ASN A 805 14.78 9.06 37.73
N GLU A 806 13.60 9.65 37.76
CA GLU A 806 12.71 9.69 36.60
C GLU A 806 12.91 10.97 35.78
N THR A 807 12.41 10.95 34.55
CA THR A 807 12.31 12.11 33.67
C THR A 807 10.84 12.43 33.49
N LEU A 808 10.47 13.70 33.72
CA LEU A 808 9.14 14.22 33.45
C LEU A 808 9.22 15.08 32.19
N THR A 809 8.40 14.79 31.18
CA THR A 809 8.32 15.61 29.98
C THR A 809 7.24 16.68 30.17
N LEU A 810 7.64 17.94 30.23
CA LEU A 810 6.73 19.08 30.19
C LEU A 810 6.38 19.40 28.73
N TRP A 811 5.14 19.81 28.47
CA TRP A 811 4.67 20.15 27.13
C TRP A 811 4.22 21.61 27.09
N ALA A 812 4.69 22.39 26.11
CA ALA A 812 4.42 23.82 26.02
C ALA A 812 2.93 24.14 25.76
N GLY A 813 2.16 23.18 25.22
CA GLY A 813 0.69 23.20 25.20
C GLY A 813 0.02 24.27 24.33
N ALA A 814 0.77 25.24 23.81
CA ALA A 814 0.25 26.34 22.99
C ALA A 814 0.78 26.27 21.53
N PRO A 815 -0.07 26.54 20.52
CA PRO A 815 0.38 26.74 19.15
C PRO A 815 1.15 28.06 19.10
N ALA A 816 2.47 27.97 19.04
CA ALA A 816 3.35 29.14 19.01
C ALA A 816 4.56 28.91 18.13
N ASP A 817 4.88 29.90 17.30
CA ASP A 817 6.00 29.86 16.37
C ASP A 817 7.36 29.97 17.05
N THR A 818 7.40 30.64 18.21
CA THR A 818 8.60 30.70 19.04
C THR A 818 8.28 30.21 20.44
N ILE A 819 9.01 29.19 20.88
CA ILE A 819 8.95 28.64 22.23
C ILE A 819 10.29 28.94 22.90
N LEU A 820 10.27 29.44 24.12
CA LEU A 820 11.47 29.62 24.93
C LEU A 820 11.19 29.18 26.37
N TRP A 821 11.73 28.04 26.74
CA TRP A 821 11.71 27.57 28.12
C TRP A 821 12.69 28.36 28.99
N SER A 822 12.41 28.42 30.28
CA SER A 822 13.29 28.95 31.33
C SER A 822 14.71 28.34 31.35
N THR A 823 14.90 27.17 30.74
CA THR A 823 16.18 26.48 30.56
C THR A 823 16.97 26.97 29.35
N GLY A 824 16.34 27.74 28.45
CA GLY A 824 16.87 28.16 27.15
C GLY A 824 16.52 27.22 25.99
N ASP A 825 15.74 26.17 26.25
CA ASP A 825 15.25 25.24 25.22
C ASP A 825 14.15 25.89 24.37
N THR A 826 14.00 25.46 23.12
CA THR A 826 13.02 25.98 22.16
C THR A 826 12.11 24.90 21.57
N THR A 827 12.16 23.67 22.07
CA THR A 827 11.31 22.58 21.59
C THR A 827 9.92 22.58 22.25
N MET A 828 8.94 21.94 21.59
CA MET A 828 7.56 21.83 22.08
C MET A 828 7.46 21.05 23.42
N SER A 829 8.42 20.18 23.69
CA SER A 829 8.58 19.46 24.95
C SER A 829 9.86 19.85 25.66
N LEU A 830 9.87 19.76 26.98
CA LEU A 830 11.06 19.88 27.81
C LEU A 830 11.14 18.69 28.79
N ASP A 831 12.17 17.87 28.64
CA ASP A 831 12.47 16.79 29.59
C ASP A 831 13.19 17.35 30.83
N VAL A 832 12.56 17.23 31.99
CA VAL A 832 13.09 17.69 33.27
C VAL A 832 13.35 16.51 34.20
N THR A 833 14.52 16.53 34.86
CA THR A 833 14.96 15.47 35.80
C THR A 833 15.21 16.01 37.21
N THR A 834 15.02 17.32 37.41
CA THR A 834 15.25 18.02 38.66
C THR A 834 14.00 18.77 39.10
N PRO A 835 13.66 18.81 40.40
CA PRO A 835 12.59 19.67 40.88
C PRO A 835 12.97 21.14 40.66
N GLY A 836 11.98 21.97 40.34
CA GLY A 836 12.18 23.36 40.04
C GLY A 836 10.92 24.03 39.52
N THR A 837 10.97 25.35 39.42
CA THR A 837 9.95 26.13 38.71
C THR A 837 10.42 26.28 37.27
N TYR A 838 9.61 25.81 36.34
CA TYR A 838 9.83 25.96 34.91
C TYR A 838 8.79 26.92 34.37
N TYR A 839 9.19 27.86 33.54
CA TYR A 839 8.26 28.65 32.75
C TYR A 839 8.56 28.49 31.27
N VAL A 840 7.56 28.72 30.44
CA VAL A 840 7.71 28.79 28.99
C VAL A 840 7.12 30.11 28.51
N ASP A 841 7.94 30.87 27.80
CA ASP A 841 7.51 32.03 27.05
C ASP A 841 7.20 31.54 25.64
N VAL A 842 5.98 31.81 25.19
CA VAL A 842 5.52 31.51 23.84
C VAL A 842 5.24 32.80 23.12
N MET A 843 5.60 32.85 21.84
CA MET A 843 5.31 33.98 20.97
C MET A 843 4.71 33.44 19.70
N SER A 844 3.52 33.91 19.36
CA SER A 844 2.96 33.68 18.02
C SER A 844 3.78 34.46 16.99
N ALA A 845 3.73 34.07 15.73
CA ALA A 845 4.34 34.81 14.62
C ALA A 845 3.73 36.21 14.44
N CYS A 846 2.55 36.45 15.03
CA CYS A 846 1.92 37.75 15.17
C CYS A 846 2.57 38.68 16.21
N GLY A 847 3.55 38.19 16.98
CA GLY A 847 4.24 38.94 18.03
C GLY A 847 3.45 39.07 19.34
N THR A 848 2.32 38.37 19.49
CA THR A 848 1.66 38.22 20.80
C THR A 848 2.49 37.27 21.64
N THR A 849 2.69 37.61 22.93
CA THR A 849 3.50 36.79 23.85
C THR A 849 2.61 36.29 24.98
N GLY A 850 2.76 35.00 25.30
CA GLY A 850 2.18 34.34 26.47
C GLY A 850 3.30 33.80 27.33
N SER A 851 3.10 33.75 28.64
CA SER A 851 4.04 33.11 29.56
C SER A 851 3.25 32.30 30.56
N ASP A 852 3.68 31.07 30.81
CA ASP A 852 3.09 30.22 31.83
C ASP A 852 4.18 29.53 32.64
N THR A 853 3.87 29.22 33.90
CA THR A 853 4.79 28.69 34.90
C THR A 853 4.21 27.43 35.55
N ILE A 854 5.03 26.38 35.62
CA ILE A 854 4.72 25.13 36.33
C ILE A 854 5.76 24.86 37.41
N VAL A 855 5.31 24.40 38.57
CA VAL A 855 6.20 23.93 39.64
C VAL A 855 6.30 22.41 39.57
N VAL A 856 7.51 21.90 39.36
CA VAL A 856 7.82 20.47 39.47
C VAL A 856 8.44 20.21 40.84
N THR A 857 7.74 19.44 41.67
CA THR A 857 8.19 19.00 42.98
C THR A 857 8.75 17.58 42.91
N GLN A 858 9.67 17.20 43.79
CA GLN A 858 10.27 15.85 43.79
C GLN A 858 9.90 15.09 45.07
N SER A 859 9.51 13.82 44.92
CA SER A 859 9.29 12.88 46.02
C SER A 859 10.26 11.70 45.95
N ASN A 860 10.76 11.28 47.13
CA ASN A 860 11.69 10.17 47.30
C ASN A 860 11.13 9.22 48.38
N LEU A 861 10.08 8.44 48.10
CA LEU A 861 9.53 7.52 49.10
C LEU A 861 10.20 6.14 49.01
N VAL A 862 10.97 5.81 50.05
CA VAL A 862 11.41 4.45 50.36
C VAL A 862 10.68 4.01 51.62
N TYR A 863 9.77 3.05 51.49
CA TYR A 863 8.95 2.52 52.57
C TYR A 863 9.73 1.52 53.43
N ASN A 864 10.19 1.92 54.61
CA ASN A 864 10.74 1.01 55.62
C ASN A 864 10.06 1.27 56.98
N ASN A 865 9.72 0.19 57.71
CA ASN A 865 9.13 0.24 59.07
C ASN A 865 7.92 1.18 59.18
N PHE A 866 6.87 0.89 58.43
CA PHE A 866 5.67 1.72 58.31
C PHE A 866 4.41 1.11 58.91
N ILE A 867 4.46 -0.09 59.51
CA ILE A 867 3.35 -0.62 60.31
C ILE A 867 3.55 -0.28 61.79
N SER A 868 2.51 0.24 62.43
CA SER A 868 2.43 0.46 63.88
C SER A 868 1.27 -0.32 64.50
N ALA A 869 1.40 -0.73 65.77
CA ALA A 869 0.33 -1.36 66.54
C ALA A 869 0.06 -0.57 67.82
N ASP A 870 -1.21 -0.49 68.24
CA ASP A 870 -1.59 0.10 69.53
C ASP A 870 -1.13 -0.74 70.73
N THR A 871 -1.06 -2.07 70.56
CA THR A 871 -0.43 -3.02 71.47
C THR A 871 0.12 -4.22 70.70
N THR A 872 1.24 -4.78 71.16
CA THR A 872 1.79 -6.03 70.61
C THR A 872 1.39 -7.27 71.42
N PHE A 873 0.62 -7.09 72.50
CA PHE A 873 0.13 -8.17 73.37
C PHE A 873 -1.30 -7.89 73.87
N PHE A 874 -2.18 -8.90 73.84
CA PHE A 874 -3.49 -8.82 74.48
C PHE A 874 -3.98 -10.17 75.01
N CYS A 875 -4.86 -10.12 76.01
CA CYS A 875 -5.56 -11.30 76.55
C CYS A 875 -6.89 -11.50 75.83
N LEU A 876 -7.16 -12.72 75.36
CA LEU A 876 -8.41 -13.04 74.64
C LEU A 876 -9.63 -12.83 75.55
N PRO A 877 -10.72 -12.19 75.07
CA PRO A 877 -11.04 -11.88 73.67
C PRO A 877 -10.71 -10.44 73.21
N ASN A 878 -9.76 -9.73 73.84
CA ASN A 878 -9.38 -8.38 73.42
C ASN A 878 -8.70 -8.39 72.03
N SER A 879 -8.40 -7.21 71.47
CA SER A 879 -7.85 -7.05 70.12
C SER A 879 -6.73 -6.00 70.07
N ALA A 880 -5.99 -5.94 68.96
CA ALA A 880 -4.99 -4.92 68.66
C ALA A 880 -5.30 -4.23 67.32
N THR A 881 -5.14 -2.91 67.25
CA THR A 881 -5.27 -2.13 66.01
C THR A 881 -3.90 -1.95 65.37
N LEU A 882 -3.78 -2.36 64.11
CA LEU A 882 -2.58 -2.17 63.27
C LEU A 882 -2.85 -1.05 62.27
N THR A 883 -1.94 -0.09 62.15
CA THR A 883 -2.09 1.10 61.29
C THR A 883 -0.81 1.36 60.52
N SER A 884 -0.93 1.56 59.21
CA SER A 884 0.15 2.11 58.40
C SER A 884 0.42 3.57 58.78
N THR A 885 1.66 3.91 59.08
CA THR A 885 2.11 5.29 59.31
C THR A 885 2.32 6.06 57.99
N GLN A 886 2.22 5.39 56.86
CA GLN A 886 2.36 5.97 55.51
C GLN A 886 1.01 6.09 54.84
N VAL A 887 0.83 7.16 54.07
CA VAL A 887 -0.37 7.41 53.28
C VAL A 887 -0.13 6.90 51.87
N GLY A 888 -0.61 5.71 51.56
CA GLY A 888 -0.65 5.16 50.20
C GLY A 888 -2.01 5.33 49.54
N THR A 889 -2.04 5.17 48.22
CA THR A 889 -3.28 5.09 47.43
C THR A 889 -3.94 3.71 47.54
N SER A 890 -3.20 2.68 47.95
CA SER A 890 -3.75 1.36 48.29
C SER A 890 -2.99 0.67 49.43
N TYR A 891 -3.72 -0.19 50.15
CA TYR A 891 -3.24 -1.02 51.26
C TYR A 891 -3.69 -2.46 51.01
N ASP A 892 -2.81 -3.43 51.18
CA ASP A 892 -3.12 -4.86 51.06
C ASP A 892 -2.51 -5.63 52.23
N TRP A 893 -3.35 -5.99 53.20
CA TRP A 893 -2.93 -6.73 54.39
C TRP A 893 -2.95 -8.24 54.13
N SER A 894 -2.10 -9.00 54.83
CA SER A 894 -2.08 -10.48 54.77
C SER A 894 -3.41 -11.14 55.21
N THR A 895 -4.32 -10.37 55.80
CA THR A 895 -5.68 -10.77 56.18
C THR A 895 -6.73 -10.45 55.11
N SER A 896 -6.32 -9.87 53.96
CA SER A 896 -7.11 -9.45 52.78
C SER A 896 -7.91 -8.15 52.91
N GLU A 897 -7.78 -7.41 54.01
CA GLU A 897 -8.38 -6.08 54.16
C GLU A 897 -7.54 -5.02 53.45
N THR A 898 -8.20 -3.95 53.02
CA THR A 898 -7.61 -2.90 52.17
C THR A 898 -7.63 -1.50 52.79
N THR A 899 -7.89 -1.42 54.09
CA THR A 899 -7.92 -0.16 54.84
C THR A 899 -6.55 0.16 55.42
N GLN A 900 -6.25 1.46 55.61
CA GLN A 900 -4.99 1.90 56.23
C GLN A 900 -4.78 1.34 57.65
N SER A 901 -5.87 0.95 58.33
CA SER A 901 -5.82 0.29 59.63
C SER A 901 -6.73 -0.93 59.67
N ILE A 902 -6.31 -1.96 60.41
CA ILE A 902 -7.07 -3.19 60.68
C ILE A 902 -7.11 -3.46 62.19
N ASN A 903 -8.11 -4.22 62.64
CA ASN A 903 -8.22 -4.64 64.05
C ASN A 903 -8.15 -6.17 64.13
N VAL A 904 -7.17 -6.70 64.87
CA VAL A 904 -6.84 -8.12 64.91
C VAL A 904 -7.15 -8.73 66.27
N THR A 905 -7.84 -9.87 66.29
CA THR A 905 -8.35 -10.53 67.51
C THR A 905 -7.61 -11.83 67.86
N THR A 906 -6.61 -12.21 67.06
CA THR A 906 -5.75 -13.38 67.28
C THR A 906 -4.29 -12.99 67.24
N GLY A 907 -3.42 -13.72 67.95
CA GLY A 907 -1.98 -13.56 67.77
C GLY A 907 -1.52 -14.08 66.39
N GLY A 908 -0.52 -13.43 65.78
CA GLY A 908 -0.03 -13.77 64.44
C GLY A 908 0.96 -12.73 63.90
N THR A 909 1.55 -13.02 62.74
CA THR A 909 2.35 -12.03 61.98
C THR A 909 1.50 -11.49 60.83
N TYR A 910 1.43 -10.16 60.72
CA TYR A 910 0.65 -9.43 59.74
C TYR A 910 1.60 -8.69 58.79
N ILE A 911 1.38 -8.82 57.49
CA ILE A 911 2.18 -8.17 56.45
C ILE A 911 1.28 -7.14 55.75
N LEU A 912 1.81 -5.96 55.44
CA LEU A 912 1.13 -4.94 54.65
C LEU A 912 1.97 -4.57 53.44
N ASN A 913 1.35 -4.58 52.27
CA ASN A 913 1.85 -3.92 51.07
C ASN A 913 1.14 -2.57 50.89
N VAL A 914 1.89 -1.47 50.80
CA VAL A 914 1.38 -0.12 50.53
C VAL A 914 1.85 0.31 49.16
N THR A 915 0.96 0.81 48.32
CA THR A 915 1.31 1.38 47.00
C THR A 915 0.85 2.82 46.93
N ASP A 916 1.66 3.69 46.31
CA ASP A 916 1.32 5.05 45.92
C ASP A 916 1.78 5.36 44.48
N GLU A 917 1.77 6.64 44.10
CA GLU A 917 2.16 7.14 42.78
C GLU A 917 3.65 6.94 42.45
N CYS A 918 4.53 6.77 43.45
CA CYS A 918 5.98 6.55 43.25
C CYS A 918 6.44 5.10 43.45
N GLY A 919 5.55 4.17 43.85
CA GLY A 919 5.87 2.74 43.92
C GLY A 919 5.18 1.98 45.05
N SER A 920 5.68 0.78 45.37
CA SER A 920 5.15 -0.07 46.43
C SER A 920 6.19 -0.45 47.49
N GLY A 921 5.73 -0.68 48.72
CA GLY A 921 6.53 -1.03 49.87
C GLY A 921 5.88 -2.13 50.70
N VAL A 922 6.68 -3.04 51.27
CA VAL A 922 6.20 -4.15 52.09
C VAL A 922 6.82 -4.09 53.48
N ASP A 923 6.00 -4.24 54.51
CA ASP A 923 6.42 -4.31 55.92
C ASP A 923 5.64 -5.40 56.68
N SER A 924 6.12 -5.81 57.85
CA SER A 924 5.50 -6.85 58.67
C SER A 924 5.59 -6.59 60.18
N ILE A 925 4.58 -6.99 60.94
CA ILE A 925 4.51 -6.87 62.41
C ILE A 925 3.97 -8.16 63.06
N THR A 926 4.47 -8.52 64.25
CA THR A 926 4.00 -9.71 65.00
C THR A 926 3.24 -9.30 66.28
N ILE A 927 2.06 -9.89 66.49
CA ILE A 927 1.15 -9.67 67.64
C ILE A 927 0.98 -10.96 68.44
N VAL A 928 0.99 -10.87 69.77
CA VAL A 928 0.85 -12.02 70.69
C VAL A 928 -0.51 -11.99 71.39
N GLY A 929 -1.29 -13.08 71.29
CA GLY A 929 -2.55 -13.27 72.03
C GLY A 929 -2.44 -14.42 73.04
N ALA A 930 -2.92 -14.24 74.26
CA ALA A 930 -2.81 -15.23 75.35
C ALA A 930 -4.16 -15.50 76.06
N THR A 931 -4.30 -16.68 76.66
CA THR A 931 -5.49 -17.12 77.42
C THR A 931 -5.25 -17.18 78.93
N THR A 932 -6.34 -17.23 79.72
CA THR A 932 -6.27 -17.46 81.17
C THR A 932 -5.79 -18.88 81.49
N PRO A 933 -4.98 -19.11 82.54
CA PRO A 933 -4.46 -20.44 82.89
C PRO A 933 -5.55 -21.45 83.21
N VAL A 934 -5.30 -22.72 82.88
CA VAL A 934 -6.12 -23.87 83.31
C VAL A 934 -5.27 -24.75 84.24
N PRO A 935 -5.48 -24.67 85.57
CA PRO A 935 -4.69 -25.38 86.56
C PRO A 935 -5.03 -26.87 86.64
N SER A 936 -4.03 -27.73 86.80
CA SER A 936 -4.16 -29.18 86.97
C SER A 936 -2.87 -29.79 87.51
N TYR A 937 -2.96 -30.91 88.24
CA TYR A 937 -1.79 -31.67 88.67
C TYR A 937 -2.03 -33.17 88.85
N THR A 938 -0.93 -33.92 88.96
CA THR A 938 -0.90 -35.32 89.37
C THR A 938 0.00 -35.50 90.60
N THR A 939 -0.23 -36.56 91.39
CA THR A 939 0.54 -36.82 92.61
C THR A 939 0.96 -38.28 92.70
N THR A 940 2.18 -38.54 93.17
CA THR A 940 2.64 -39.87 93.58
C THR A 940 3.08 -39.83 95.05
N THR A 941 2.90 -40.92 95.79
CA THR A 941 3.22 -40.96 97.22
C THR A 941 4.18 -42.09 97.55
N SER A 942 5.17 -41.80 98.40
CA SER A 942 6.12 -42.75 98.96
C SER A 942 6.11 -42.60 100.47
N TYR A 943 5.43 -43.53 101.11
CA TYR A 943 5.07 -43.49 102.51
C TYR A 943 4.36 -42.19 102.90
N VAL A 944 5.03 -41.34 103.68
CA VAL A 944 4.53 -40.03 104.12
C VAL A 944 5.03 -38.87 103.25
N THR A 945 5.72 -39.13 102.14
CA THR A 945 6.18 -38.13 101.18
C THR A 945 5.31 -38.14 99.92
N ALA A 946 4.80 -36.99 99.48
CA ALA A 946 4.10 -36.81 98.21
C ALA A 946 4.94 -35.98 97.23
N PHE A 947 4.98 -36.41 95.97
CA PHE A 947 5.63 -35.72 94.86
C PHE A 947 4.54 -35.24 93.90
N PHE A 948 4.46 -33.93 93.68
CA PHE A 948 3.46 -33.30 92.83
C PHE A 948 4.06 -32.89 91.50
N THR A 949 3.37 -33.24 90.43
CA THR A 949 3.71 -32.83 89.06
C THR A 949 2.59 -31.95 88.52
N ASN A 950 2.90 -30.68 88.27
CA ASN A 950 2.01 -29.73 87.60
C ASN A 950 1.76 -30.15 86.15
N THR A 951 0.49 -30.15 85.74
CA THR A 951 0.02 -30.42 84.37
C THR A 951 -0.88 -29.31 83.83
N SER A 952 -0.75 -28.10 84.38
CA SER A 952 -1.53 -26.93 83.99
C SER A 952 -1.14 -26.40 82.61
N THR A 953 -2.11 -25.93 81.82
CA THR A 953 -1.87 -25.21 80.56
C THR A 953 -2.01 -23.71 80.77
N ALA A 954 -0.97 -22.93 80.48
CA ALA A 954 -0.99 -21.48 80.63
C ALA A 954 -0.01 -20.82 79.64
N ASP A 955 -0.45 -19.73 79.03
CA ASP A 955 0.38 -18.93 78.12
C ASP A 955 1.19 -17.88 78.90
N GLY A 956 2.36 -17.49 78.38
CA GLY A 956 3.14 -16.39 78.95
C GLY A 956 3.96 -16.75 80.19
N THR A 957 4.11 -15.80 81.12
CA THR A 957 4.90 -16.02 82.34
C THR A 957 3.97 -16.54 83.43
N VAL A 958 4.25 -17.75 83.90
CA VAL A 958 3.36 -18.49 84.79
C VAL A 958 3.94 -18.58 86.20
N THR A 959 3.11 -18.40 87.22
CA THR A 959 3.45 -18.62 88.63
C THR A 959 2.52 -19.66 89.27
N TYR A 960 3.06 -20.44 90.21
CA TYR A 960 2.38 -21.53 90.89
C TYR A 960 2.33 -21.27 92.39
N ASP A 961 1.22 -21.63 93.04
CA ASP A 961 1.07 -21.61 94.48
C ASP A 961 0.26 -22.82 94.94
N TRP A 962 0.88 -23.65 95.77
CA TRP A 962 0.37 -24.93 96.26
C TRP A 962 0.04 -24.83 97.74
N ASP A 963 -1.14 -25.28 98.15
CA ASP A 963 -1.51 -25.53 99.55
C ASP A 963 -1.67 -27.04 99.74
N PHE A 964 -0.88 -27.65 100.63
CA PHE A 964 -0.88 -29.10 100.83
C PHE A 964 -1.96 -29.61 101.79
N GLY A 965 -2.78 -28.71 102.36
CA GLY A 965 -3.91 -29.08 103.23
C GLY A 965 -3.51 -29.49 104.65
N ASP A 966 -2.22 -29.42 104.99
CA ASP A 966 -1.69 -29.62 106.35
C ASP A 966 -1.20 -28.32 107.00
N GLY A 967 -1.41 -27.18 106.32
CA GLY A 967 -0.97 -25.85 106.72
C GLY A 967 0.35 -25.40 106.09
N ASN A 968 1.03 -26.23 105.29
CA ASN A 968 2.21 -25.85 104.52
C ASN A 968 1.88 -25.58 103.04
N SER A 969 2.70 -24.75 102.39
CA SER A 969 2.54 -24.37 100.99
C SER A 969 3.87 -24.38 100.20
N SER A 970 3.80 -24.28 98.88
CA SER A 970 4.96 -24.14 97.99
C SER A 970 4.66 -23.33 96.74
N ASN A 971 5.65 -22.61 96.21
CA ASN A 971 5.55 -21.88 94.94
C ASN A 971 6.37 -22.50 93.80
N LEU A 972 6.94 -23.69 94.04
CA LEU A 972 7.63 -24.45 93.00
C LEU A 972 6.61 -25.02 92.02
N GLU A 973 7.00 -25.15 90.74
CA GLU A 973 6.13 -25.76 89.73
C GLU A 973 5.79 -27.22 90.07
N ASN A 974 6.79 -28.02 90.49
CA ASN A 974 6.63 -29.43 90.84
C ASN A 974 7.18 -29.69 92.27
N PRO A 975 6.42 -29.41 93.33
CA PRO A 975 6.93 -29.53 94.69
C PRO A 975 6.92 -30.97 95.19
N THR A 976 7.80 -31.26 96.15
CA THR A 976 7.76 -32.48 96.98
C THR A 976 7.48 -32.08 98.42
N HIS A 977 6.53 -32.74 99.06
CA HIS A 977 6.14 -32.44 100.44
C HIS A 977 6.15 -33.70 101.32
N VAL A 978 6.64 -33.57 102.55
CA VAL A 978 6.70 -34.68 103.52
C VAL A 978 5.73 -34.39 104.66
N TYR A 979 4.73 -35.25 104.81
CA TYR A 979 3.74 -35.16 105.87
C TYR A 979 4.23 -35.85 107.13
N THR A 980 3.81 -35.36 108.29
CA THR A 980 4.26 -35.89 109.58
C THR A 980 3.58 -37.21 109.96
N ALA A 981 2.45 -37.55 109.34
CA ALA A 981 1.71 -38.78 109.60
C ALA A 981 1.02 -39.30 108.31
N ALA A 982 0.78 -40.61 108.27
CA ALA A 982 -0.06 -41.21 107.24
C ALA A 982 -1.52 -40.75 107.40
N GLY A 983 -2.19 -40.43 106.29
CA GLY A 983 -3.54 -39.87 106.26
C GLY A 983 -3.93 -39.39 104.86
N THR A 984 -5.11 -38.78 104.73
CA THR A 984 -5.61 -38.16 103.48
C THR A 984 -5.70 -36.64 103.66
N TYR A 985 -5.12 -35.88 102.73
CA TYR A 985 -5.04 -34.41 102.74
C TYR A 985 -5.62 -33.82 101.44
N GLN A 986 -6.28 -32.65 101.51
CA GLN A 986 -6.78 -31.94 100.32
C GLN A 986 -5.75 -30.92 99.86
N VAL A 987 -5.20 -31.12 98.67
CA VAL A 987 -4.16 -30.28 98.09
C VAL A 987 -4.80 -29.34 97.06
N THR A 988 -4.33 -28.09 96.98
CA THR A 988 -4.82 -27.09 96.02
C THR A 988 -3.65 -26.45 95.28
N LEU A 989 -3.74 -26.35 93.96
CA LEU A 989 -2.82 -25.61 93.09
C LEU A 989 -3.53 -24.38 92.50
N THR A 990 -2.93 -23.21 92.69
CA THR A 990 -3.27 -21.95 92.04
C THR A 990 -2.24 -21.62 90.97
N VAL A 991 -2.70 -21.34 89.75
CA VAL A 991 -1.85 -20.95 88.61
C VAL A 991 -2.25 -19.57 88.09
N SER A 992 -1.27 -18.70 87.94
CA SER A 992 -1.47 -17.31 87.46
C SER A 992 -0.58 -17.00 86.26
N ASN A 993 -1.09 -16.22 85.31
CA ASN A 993 -0.31 -15.56 84.26
C ASN A 993 -0.75 -14.10 84.09
N GLN A 994 -0.24 -13.41 83.07
CA GLN A 994 -0.60 -12.01 82.77
C GLN A 994 -2.09 -11.79 82.45
N CYS A 995 -2.83 -12.85 82.08
CA CYS A 995 -4.23 -12.78 81.71
C CYS A 995 -5.19 -13.18 82.83
N GLY A 996 -4.72 -13.80 83.91
CA GLY A 996 -5.57 -14.12 85.06
C GLY A 996 -4.99 -15.20 85.96
N THR A 997 -5.82 -15.65 86.91
CA THR A 997 -5.48 -16.69 87.89
C THR A 997 -6.63 -17.68 88.01
N ALA A 998 -6.31 -18.97 88.15
CA ALA A 998 -7.29 -20.04 88.37
C ALA A 998 -6.74 -21.09 89.35
N THR A 999 -7.63 -21.85 90.01
CA THR A 999 -7.28 -22.85 91.03
C THR A 999 -7.86 -24.24 90.75
N TYR A 1000 -7.15 -25.30 91.16
CA TYR A 1000 -7.58 -26.71 91.12
C TYR A 1000 -7.25 -27.43 92.44
N SER A 1001 -8.13 -28.30 92.95
CA SER A 1001 -7.92 -29.03 94.21
C SER A 1001 -8.28 -30.52 94.11
N ASP A 1002 -7.50 -31.40 94.74
CA ASP A 1002 -7.73 -32.85 94.80
C ASP A 1002 -7.18 -33.49 96.10
N SER A 1003 -7.66 -34.68 96.47
CA SER A 1003 -7.27 -35.39 97.71
C SER A 1003 -6.11 -36.39 97.52
N VAL A 1004 -5.13 -36.41 98.43
CA VAL A 1004 -3.92 -37.26 98.39
C VAL A 1004 -3.80 -38.11 99.65
N THR A 1005 -3.51 -39.41 99.52
CA THR A 1005 -3.43 -40.39 100.64
C THR A 1005 -2.04 -41.07 100.76
N LEU A 1006 -1.57 -41.28 102.00
CA LEU A 1006 -0.19 -41.71 102.36
C LEU A 1006 -0.13 -43.02 103.20
N THR A 1007 0.86 -43.91 103.00
CA THR A 1007 0.98 -45.29 103.61
C THR A 1007 2.42 -45.64 104.14
N THR A 1008 2.82 -46.91 104.44
CA THR A 1008 4.22 -47.31 104.87
C THR A 1008 4.69 -48.66 104.26
N VAL A 1009 6.00 -48.99 104.31
CA VAL A 1009 6.79 -49.81 103.34
C VAL A 1009 6.65 -51.34 103.23
N GLY A 1010 6.63 -51.84 101.98
CA GLY A 1010 7.17 -53.11 101.47
C GLY A 1010 7.59 -53.00 99.99
N LEU A 1011 8.49 -53.86 99.48
CA LEU A 1011 8.96 -53.93 98.07
C LEU A 1011 7.80 -54.35 97.14
N ASP A 1012 7.45 -53.58 96.10
CA ASP A 1012 6.41 -53.97 95.13
C ASP A 1012 6.82 -53.83 93.65
N GLU A 1013 6.57 -54.94 92.96
CA GLU A 1013 6.20 -55.23 91.56
C GLU A 1013 6.88 -54.48 90.39
N ILE A 1014 7.56 -55.28 89.55
CA ILE A 1014 7.72 -54.98 88.13
C ILE A 1014 6.30 -55.04 87.55
N GLY A 1015 5.72 -53.88 87.23
CA GLY A 1015 4.36 -53.78 86.69
C GLY A 1015 4.12 -54.76 85.53
N ASP A 1016 2.88 -55.25 85.44
CA ASP A 1016 2.41 -56.36 84.59
C ASP A 1016 2.69 -57.78 85.11
N GLY A 1017 2.71 -57.97 86.44
CA GLY A 1017 2.66 -59.30 87.08
C GLY A 1017 3.98 -60.09 87.10
N ASN A 1018 5.07 -59.46 86.69
CA ASN A 1018 6.42 -60.00 86.78
C ASN A 1018 7.05 -59.62 88.14
N SER A 1019 7.97 -60.44 88.67
CA SER A 1019 8.70 -60.08 89.89
C SER A 1019 10.15 -60.52 89.86
N LEU A 1020 11.02 -59.72 90.51
CA LEU A 1020 12.43 -59.99 90.66
C LEU A 1020 12.84 -59.80 92.11
N SER A 1021 13.47 -60.79 92.72
CA SER A 1021 13.98 -60.68 94.09
C SER A 1021 15.35 -61.34 94.26
N ILE A 1022 16.17 -60.76 95.13
CA ILE A 1022 17.54 -61.18 95.39
C ILE A 1022 17.67 -61.51 96.86
N TYR A 1023 18.09 -62.74 97.18
CA TYR A 1023 18.33 -63.12 98.57
C TYR A 1023 19.47 -64.14 98.72
N PRO A 1024 20.20 -64.09 99.84
CA PRO A 1024 20.15 -63.01 100.82
C PRO A 1024 20.75 -61.72 100.26
N ASN A 1025 20.21 -60.58 100.69
CA ASN A 1025 20.80 -59.27 100.44
C ASN A 1025 20.79 -58.51 101.77
N PRO A 1026 21.94 -58.30 102.45
CA PRO A 1026 23.32 -58.51 101.95
C PRO A 1026 23.75 -59.99 101.84
N ASN A 1027 24.71 -60.31 100.96
CA ASN A 1027 25.35 -61.62 100.79
C ASN A 1027 26.89 -61.53 100.79
N ASN A 1028 27.61 -62.64 100.61
CA ASN A 1028 29.09 -62.69 100.59
C ASN A 1028 29.64 -62.95 99.17
N GLY A 1029 28.96 -62.45 98.13
CA GLY A 1029 29.34 -62.64 96.73
C GLY A 1029 28.62 -63.80 96.03
N SER A 1030 27.83 -64.57 96.77
CA SER A 1030 26.97 -65.63 96.23
C SER A 1030 25.54 -65.48 96.76
N PHE A 1031 24.55 -65.45 95.87
CA PHE A 1031 23.13 -65.21 96.18
C PHE A 1031 22.20 -65.86 95.16
N THR A 1032 20.92 -66.00 95.55
CA THR A 1032 19.86 -66.46 94.66
C THR A 1032 19.12 -65.28 94.04
N LEU A 1033 18.90 -65.36 92.74
CA LEU A 1033 18.02 -64.48 91.98
C LEU A 1033 16.74 -65.26 91.63
N ASP A 1034 15.62 -64.84 92.20
CA ASP A 1034 14.30 -65.36 91.82
C ASP A 1034 13.65 -64.40 90.82
N ILE A 1035 13.28 -64.94 89.67
CA ILE A 1035 12.64 -64.26 88.55
C ILE A 1035 11.29 -64.94 88.32
N SER A 1036 10.22 -64.16 88.25
CA SER A 1036 8.90 -64.64 87.83
C SER A 1036 8.42 -63.79 86.65
N LEU A 1037 8.26 -64.42 85.48
CA LEU A 1037 7.80 -63.78 84.25
C LEU A 1037 6.48 -64.43 83.78
N LEU A 1038 5.51 -63.62 83.35
CA LEU A 1038 4.25 -64.10 82.80
C LEU A 1038 4.40 -64.68 81.40
N ASP A 1039 5.25 -64.08 80.57
CA ASP A 1039 5.51 -64.49 79.20
C ASP A 1039 6.95 -65.04 79.05
N ASN A 1040 7.14 -65.90 78.04
CA ASN A 1040 8.46 -66.46 77.75
C ASN A 1040 9.35 -65.39 77.11
N ALA A 1041 10.50 -65.12 77.72
CA ALA A 1041 11.40 -64.04 77.30
C ALA A 1041 12.87 -64.47 77.39
N ASP A 1042 13.72 -63.94 76.51
CA ASP A 1042 15.18 -64.16 76.56
C ASP A 1042 15.79 -63.33 77.69
N VAL A 1043 16.32 -64.00 78.71
CA VAL A 1043 16.85 -63.36 79.92
C VAL A 1043 18.37 -63.38 79.95
N LYS A 1044 18.94 -62.20 80.17
CA LYS A 1044 20.37 -61.99 80.42
C LYS A 1044 20.56 -61.31 81.76
N VAL A 1045 21.52 -61.79 82.53
CA VAL A 1045 21.83 -61.24 83.84
C VAL A 1045 23.25 -60.68 83.80
N MET A 1046 23.40 -59.46 84.29
CA MET A 1046 24.69 -58.81 84.45
C MET A 1046 24.78 -58.23 85.85
N VAL A 1047 25.89 -58.47 86.52
CA VAL A 1047 26.24 -57.82 87.78
C VAL A 1047 27.42 -56.89 87.55
N THR A 1048 27.27 -55.65 87.98
CA THR A 1048 28.32 -54.64 87.94
C THR A 1048 28.68 -54.18 89.35
N ASN A 1049 29.93 -53.80 89.55
CA ASN A 1049 30.33 -53.08 90.76
C ASN A 1049 29.90 -51.60 90.67
N GLU A 1050 30.14 -50.84 91.72
CA GLU A 1050 29.81 -49.40 91.78
C GLU A 1050 30.53 -48.53 90.73
N LEU A 1051 31.63 -49.02 90.15
CA LEU A 1051 32.33 -48.36 89.03
C LEU A 1051 31.73 -48.73 87.66
N GLY A 1052 30.68 -49.57 87.63
CA GLY A 1052 30.01 -50.02 86.41
C GLY A 1052 30.76 -51.13 85.67
N GLN A 1053 31.84 -51.68 86.23
CA GLN A 1053 32.57 -52.80 85.62
C GLN A 1053 31.74 -54.08 85.77
N ALA A 1054 31.52 -54.80 84.67
CA ALA A 1054 30.81 -56.07 84.69
C ALA A 1054 31.67 -57.15 85.38
N ILE A 1055 31.16 -57.65 86.50
CA ILE A 1055 31.80 -58.66 87.34
C ILE A 1055 31.30 -60.04 86.97
N TYR A 1056 30.01 -60.14 86.63
CA TYR A 1056 29.39 -61.36 86.16
C TYR A 1056 28.42 -61.03 85.04
N SER A 1057 28.41 -61.88 84.02
CA SER A 1057 27.40 -61.82 82.98
C SER A 1057 27.08 -63.24 82.55
N ASN A 1058 25.80 -63.59 82.51
CA ASN A 1058 25.37 -64.87 82.00
C ASN A 1058 24.07 -64.71 81.21
N LYS A 1059 23.93 -65.51 80.15
CA LYS A 1059 22.70 -65.61 79.38
C LYS A 1059 21.96 -66.85 79.84
N LEU A 1060 20.80 -66.65 80.46
CA LEU A 1060 19.95 -67.75 80.92
C LEU A 1060 19.13 -68.34 79.76
N GLY A 1061 18.97 -67.58 78.68
CA GLY A 1061 18.17 -67.99 77.52
C GLY A 1061 16.69 -67.67 77.74
N GLU A 1062 15.82 -68.36 77.01
CA GLU A 1062 14.37 -68.21 77.16
C GLU A 1062 13.90 -68.76 78.52
N VAL A 1063 13.34 -67.89 79.35
CA VAL A 1063 12.76 -68.20 80.66
C VAL A 1063 11.25 -67.99 80.60
N THR A 1064 10.49 -69.02 80.99
CA THR A 1064 9.02 -68.94 81.12
C THR A 1064 8.64 -69.17 82.57
N GLY A 1065 7.77 -68.33 83.13
CA GLY A 1065 7.27 -68.51 84.49
C GLY A 1065 8.29 -68.16 85.57
N ASN A 1066 8.31 -68.97 86.64
CA ASN A 1066 9.21 -68.76 87.78
C ASN A 1066 10.51 -69.54 87.59
N SER A 1067 11.63 -68.85 87.71
CA SER A 1067 12.98 -69.40 87.64
C SER A 1067 13.84 -68.82 88.75
N SER A 1068 14.62 -69.68 89.38
CA SER A 1068 15.53 -69.33 90.47
C SER A 1068 16.93 -69.73 90.09
N GLU A 1069 17.83 -68.75 90.00
CA GLU A 1069 19.22 -69.00 89.62
C GLU A 1069 20.16 -68.60 90.76
N MET A 1070 21.06 -69.50 91.11
CA MET A 1070 22.14 -69.19 92.04
C MET A 1070 23.29 -68.55 91.27
N ILE A 1071 23.64 -67.32 91.66
CA ILE A 1071 24.74 -66.58 91.07
C ILE A 1071 25.86 -66.50 92.10
N ASP A 1072 27.02 -67.04 91.72
CA ASP A 1072 28.25 -66.93 92.49
C ASP A 1072 29.25 -66.08 91.70
N LEU A 1073 29.57 -64.91 92.26
CA LEU A 1073 30.53 -63.97 91.67
C LEU A 1073 31.99 -64.40 91.95
N GLY A 1074 32.19 -65.45 92.74
CA GLY A 1074 33.51 -65.87 93.21
C GLY A 1074 34.07 -64.93 94.28
N THR A 1075 35.39 -64.76 94.31
CA THR A 1075 36.05 -63.87 95.28
C THR A 1075 36.00 -62.42 94.79
N VAL A 1076 35.01 -61.66 95.30
CA VAL A 1076 34.80 -60.23 95.00
C VAL A 1076 34.91 -59.37 96.26
N GLU A 1077 35.20 -58.08 96.11
CA GLU A 1077 35.35 -57.16 97.25
C GLU A 1077 33.99 -56.81 97.89
N SER A 1078 33.96 -56.63 99.20
CA SER A 1078 32.76 -56.17 99.92
C SER A 1078 32.37 -54.76 99.46
N GLY A 1079 31.10 -54.56 99.09
CA GLY A 1079 30.64 -53.28 98.55
C GLY A 1079 29.20 -53.30 98.06
N LEU A 1080 28.77 -52.18 97.48
CA LEU A 1080 27.47 -52.09 96.80
C LEU A 1080 27.62 -52.56 95.36
N TYR A 1081 26.74 -53.47 94.96
CA TYR A 1081 26.68 -54.01 93.61
C TYR A 1081 25.30 -53.76 93.02
N PHE A 1082 25.27 -53.73 91.70
CA PHE A 1082 24.05 -53.61 90.92
C PHE A 1082 23.89 -54.87 90.09
N ILE A 1083 22.74 -55.50 90.20
CA ILE A 1083 22.34 -56.54 89.26
C ILE A 1083 21.34 -55.94 88.29
N THR A 1084 21.67 -56.04 87.02
CA THR A 1084 20.80 -55.69 85.91
C THR A 1084 20.34 -56.99 85.26
N VAL A 1085 19.04 -57.22 85.26
CA VAL A 1085 18.38 -58.33 84.57
C VAL A 1085 17.70 -57.77 83.36
N ILE A 1086 18.11 -58.21 82.18
CA ILE A 1086 17.58 -57.78 80.90
C ILE A 1086 16.64 -58.85 80.40
N VAL A 1087 15.38 -58.48 80.18
CA VAL A 1087 14.32 -59.36 79.70
C VAL A 1087 13.85 -58.82 78.35
N ASP A 1088 14.02 -59.58 77.26
CA ASP A 1088 13.72 -59.15 75.88
C ASP A 1088 14.22 -57.72 75.57
N GLU A 1089 15.49 -57.49 75.89
CA GLU A 1089 16.22 -56.22 75.72
C GLU A 1089 15.91 -55.10 76.73
N ASN A 1090 14.95 -55.28 77.65
CA ASN A 1090 14.63 -54.28 78.68
C ASN A 1090 15.41 -54.50 79.99
N PRO A 1091 16.28 -53.57 80.42
CA PRO A 1091 17.09 -53.73 81.61
C PRO A 1091 16.37 -53.30 82.89
N TYR A 1092 16.28 -54.21 83.86
CA TYR A 1092 15.81 -53.95 85.21
C TYR A 1092 16.97 -54.03 86.19
N THR A 1093 17.28 -52.93 86.85
CA THR A 1093 18.44 -52.85 87.74
C THR A 1093 18.01 -52.76 89.19
N SER A 1094 18.60 -53.58 90.04
CA SER A 1094 18.43 -53.54 91.48
C SER A 1094 19.79 -53.51 92.18
N LYS A 1095 19.84 -52.88 93.35
CA LYS A 1095 21.06 -52.81 94.15
C LYS A 1095 21.07 -53.88 95.24
N PHE A 1096 22.22 -54.51 95.45
CA PHE A 1096 22.42 -55.44 96.54
C PHE A 1096 23.83 -55.27 97.13
N ILE A 1097 24.02 -55.74 98.36
CA ILE A 1097 25.25 -55.51 99.11
C ILE A 1097 26.01 -56.84 99.24
N VAL A 1098 27.28 -56.83 98.85
CA VAL A 1098 28.25 -57.90 99.17
C VAL A 1098 29.03 -57.50 100.41
N LYS A 1099 29.14 -58.37 101.41
CA LYS A 1099 29.83 -58.15 102.67
C LYS A 1099 31.13 -58.90 102.78
#